data_AF-A0A917ASL7-F1
#
_entry.id   AF-A0A917ASL7-F1
#
_cell.length_a   1.000
_cell.length_b   1.000
_cell.length_c   1.000
_cell.angle_alpha   90.00
_cell.angle_beta   90.00
_cell.angle_gamma   90.00
#
_symmetry.space_group_name_H-M   'P 1'
#
loop_
_entity.id
_entity.type
_entity.pdbx_description
1 polymer ?
#
loop_
_entity_poly.entity_id
_entity_poly.type
_entity_poly.pdbx_seq_one_letter_code
_entity_poly.pdbx_strand_id
1 'polypeptide(L)'
;MLKGKKLIAAGLCMTTLIAPYVVEMPKVYATEEIGTVNANYEQRTFNLTARGDVKDVRDMHRREFSFSPYEPTGIYAKVDENLTINVEGTESIQAYIGTYGYDKESPKKFTLQPGENIISSPNGGALYFSNTNKAGNVKVNVTSGGSHFPLFILGKHTKADWEKMLATYKDPYAVELKGEKSLITSTFASVEKHMKNTNPIELLKKHDESIRIQHALSGMSADAVGVANEGEHLIHFAENQHRDGWMYATNYHTGYHPNAMDRVLNVEKFTKDGWGPWHEVGHQHQQGPWEWDEVVEVTVNIYSLAVQKAFGQPSRLEVDGHYKKAMNYLNQPEVGKNYNKIDDPFVQVAMFWQLHLAYGDQFYPKLHQLYRTMPTEELPKSDVERQQRFIYMASKVANQNLVPFFTKWGLHPTSETVEQVGKLALPELTKPIWESTDSKPIVEKQVDAYVAPYGEATTNMPNILIGETFEKRNLHEFVRNLGKNVKPVSIVEFGKQEAGTQQMKVKLADDRGNENVISVPVNVVYGDSFVFQGLSNDIKSVVTLHHDTKKLSATATKDDIHYYFKDELYMGMTVYDANKKEKVHIEAMGTESSENFASKLNGLAFEYGDIIKVHHSESDRLKVYQQNNLTQQGKAQATFWEVTPQGFRQIDSLVEVKAVPQNVVIGATMDAKDFVEVVGGGTLEYAKFVRTPNFSKVGKQTVNVETKDVYGAKKVIDVPVTVTYGDSIVFTGLGDVERSVMTLHHDTKKFHVTGGSSQIHSYFPDEIYMAVTVYDKNNNEKKHIAAKGTDNSKAFQEQINDMMFEYGESVKVYHRESNRLKWYDNNTFVNQGRQSKAMEITFDVTPQGFVERTSILK
;
A
#
# COMPACT_ATOMS: atom_id res chain seq x y z
N MET A 1 -55.13 21.92 38.11
CA MET A 1 -55.89 23.09 37.65
C MET A 1 -54.95 24.00 36.88
N LEU A 2 -55.25 24.23 35.61
CA LEU A 2 -54.52 25.12 34.70
C LEU A 2 -54.72 26.60 35.05
N LYS A 3 -53.69 27.41 34.77
CA LYS A 3 -53.71 28.81 34.26
C LYS A 3 -52.23 29.18 34.04
N GLY A 4 -51.68 29.45 32.85
CA GLY A 4 -52.25 29.91 31.59
C GLY A 4 -52.03 31.42 31.43
N LYS A 5 -50.85 31.85 30.97
CA LYS A 5 -50.65 33.16 30.31
C LYS A 5 -49.61 33.05 29.20
N LYS A 6 -50.08 33.27 27.97
CA LYS A 6 -49.31 33.55 26.76
C LYS A 6 -48.75 34.98 26.85
N LEU A 7 -47.51 35.19 26.41
CA LEU A 7 -47.05 36.51 25.96
C LEU A 7 -46.79 36.44 24.45
N ILE A 8 -47.43 37.36 23.74
CA ILE A 8 -47.26 37.63 22.31
C ILE A 8 -46.10 38.63 22.19
N ALA A 9 -45.05 38.28 21.46
CA ALA A 9 -44.01 39.22 21.06
C ALA A 9 -44.28 39.65 19.62
N ALA A 10 -44.73 40.89 19.43
CA ALA A 10 -44.81 41.56 18.15
C ALA A 10 -43.44 42.15 17.80
N GLY A 11 -43.01 41.92 16.57
CA GLY A 11 -41.73 42.42 16.05
C GLY A 11 -41.74 43.92 15.82
N LEU A 12 -40.61 44.55 16.13
CA LEU A 12 -40.16 45.78 15.49
C LEU A 12 -38.73 45.53 14.97
N CYS A 13 -38.59 45.51 13.65
CA CYS A 13 -37.30 45.58 12.97
C CYS A 13 -36.73 46.99 13.15
N MET A 14 -35.57 47.09 13.81
CA MET A 14 -34.59 48.14 13.54
C MET A 14 -33.25 47.49 13.28
N THR A 15 -32.76 47.68 12.06
CA THR A 15 -31.48 47.22 11.54
C THR A 15 -30.36 48.15 12.02
N THR A 16 -29.47 47.64 12.87
CA THR A 16 -28.14 48.21 13.09
C THR A 16 -27.12 47.08 13.08
N LEU A 17 -26.23 47.13 12.08
CA LEU A 17 -25.06 46.27 11.91
C LEU A 17 -24.13 46.39 13.11
N ILE A 18 -23.99 45.32 13.89
CA ILE A 18 -22.93 45.15 14.90
C ILE A 18 -22.27 43.80 14.60
N ALA A 19 -20.95 43.81 14.49
CA ALA A 19 -20.09 42.63 14.34
C ALA A 19 -20.43 41.56 15.40
N PRO A 20 -20.31 40.25 15.09
CA PRO A 20 -20.64 39.22 16.06
C PRO A 20 -19.51 39.14 17.10
N TYR A 21 -19.63 39.89 18.18
CA TYR A 21 -19.07 39.45 19.45
C TYR A 21 -19.88 38.23 19.88
N VAL A 22 -19.26 37.06 19.76
CA VAL A 22 -19.78 35.82 20.33
C VAL A 22 -19.87 36.01 21.84
N VAL A 23 -21.09 36.16 22.36
CA VAL A 23 -21.36 36.02 23.79
C VAL A 23 -21.29 34.52 24.07
N GLU A 24 -20.19 34.06 24.67
CA GLU A 24 -20.10 32.70 25.21
C GLU A 24 -21.19 32.50 26.28
N MET A 25 -22.12 31.59 26.01
CA MET A 25 -22.92 31.00 27.08
C MET A 25 -22.02 30.03 27.86
N PRO A 26 -21.99 30.10 29.20
CA PRO A 26 -21.16 29.20 29.98
C PRO A 26 -21.63 27.75 29.80
N LYS A 27 -20.75 26.89 29.30
CA LYS A 27 -20.94 25.43 29.38
C LYS A 27 -21.02 25.07 30.86
N VAL A 28 -22.13 24.48 31.27
CA VAL A 28 -22.32 23.94 32.62
C VAL A 28 -21.35 22.77 32.79
N TYR A 29 -20.31 22.96 33.60
CA TYR A 29 -19.46 21.88 34.05
C TYR A 29 -20.27 21.00 35.02
N ALA A 30 -20.21 19.68 34.81
CA ALA A 30 -20.77 18.70 35.72
C ALA A 30 -20.15 18.87 37.12
N THR A 31 -21.00 18.94 38.13
CA THR A 31 -20.62 19.09 39.54
C THR A 31 -19.98 17.80 40.06
N GLU A 32 -18.74 17.88 40.54
CA GLU A 32 -18.13 16.83 41.36
C GLU A 32 -18.66 16.88 42.80
N GLU A 33 -18.88 15.69 43.39
CA GLU A 33 -19.26 15.53 44.79
C GLU A 33 -18.13 15.98 45.73
N ILE A 34 -18.51 16.75 46.76
CA ILE A 34 -17.61 17.34 47.74
C ILE A 34 -17.10 16.25 48.70
N GLY A 35 -15.85 15.82 48.50
CA GLY A 35 -15.05 15.05 49.44
C GLY A 35 -14.00 15.92 50.15
N THR A 36 -13.77 15.65 51.43
CA THR A 36 -12.96 16.39 52.41
C THR A 36 -11.56 16.84 51.99
N VAL A 37 -11.18 18.04 52.46
CA VAL A 37 -9.95 18.82 52.22
C VAL A 37 -8.65 18.04 52.55
N ASN A 38 -7.93 17.60 51.52
CA ASN A 38 -6.47 17.40 51.52
C ASN A 38 -5.92 17.51 50.08
N ALA A 39 -4.93 18.39 49.88
CA ALA A 39 -4.15 18.70 48.66
C ALA A 39 -4.77 18.43 47.26
N ASN A 40 -5.55 19.38 46.75
CA ASN A 40 -6.27 19.34 45.46
C ASN A 40 -5.38 19.42 44.18
N TYR A 41 -4.06 19.29 44.29
CA TYR A 41 -3.09 19.50 43.19
C TYR A 41 -2.40 18.21 42.70
N GLU A 42 -2.54 17.11 43.44
CA GLU A 42 -1.84 15.85 43.17
C GLU A 42 -2.72 14.86 42.38
N GLN A 43 -3.25 15.32 41.24
CA GLN A 43 -4.11 14.49 40.39
C GLN A 43 -3.33 13.28 39.85
N ARG A 44 -3.93 12.07 39.96
CA ARG A 44 -3.40 10.81 39.41
C ARG A 44 -4.37 10.07 38.50
N THR A 45 -5.61 10.54 38.43
CA THR A 45 -6.65 10.01 37.53
C THR A 45 -6.95 11.03 36.45
N PHE A 46 -6.93 10.61 35.19
CA PHE A 46 -7.06 11.49 34.02
C PHE A 46 -8.13 10.95 33.08
N ASN A 47 -9.03 11.82 32.64
CA ASN A 47 -10.00 11.52 31.57
C ASN A 47 -9.50 12.19 30.29
N LEU A 48 -8.91 11.41 29.40
CA LEU A 48 -8.24 11.89 28.20
C LEU A 48 -9.20 11.88 27.01
N THR A 49 -9.55 13.06 26.51
CA THR A 49 -10.29 13.19 25.26
C THR A 49 -9.44 12.74 24.07
N ALA A 50 -10.05 12.02 23.14
CA ALA A 50 -9.44 11.69 21.85
C ALA A 50 -9.03 12.97 21.10
N ARG A 51 -7.76 13.05 20.69
CA ARG A 51 -7.23 14.19 19.93
C ARG A 51 -6.81 13.83 18.51
N GLY A 52 -6.81 12.54 18.16
CA GLY A 52 -6.20 12.03 16.94
C GLY A 52 -4.67 12.02 17.00
N ASP A 53 -4.05 11.51 15.93
CA ASP A 53 -2.60 11.57 15.77
C ASP A 53 -2.17 12.97 15.29
N VAL A 54 -1.17 13.55 15.95
CA VAL A 54 -0.65 14.89 15.63
C VAL A 54 -0.15 15.01 14.20
N LYS A 55 0.36 13.92 13.61
CA LYS A 55 0.87 13.91 12.22
C LYS A 55 -0.28 13.92 11.22
N ASP A 56 -1.35 13.17 11.49
CA ASP A 56 -2.56 13.19 10.68
C ASP A 56 -3.15 14.62 10.61
N VAL A 57 -3.19 15.31 11.77
CA VAL A 57 -3.66 16.70 11.84
C VAL A 57 -2.72 17.65 11.12
N ARG A 58 -1.40 17.51 11.28
CA ARG A 58 -0.39 18.27 10.54
C ARG A 58 -0.57 18.14 9.03
N ASP A 59 -0.70 16.90 8.54
CA ASP A 59 -0.81 16.58 7.11
C ASP A 59 -2.13 17.09 6.54
N MET A 60 -3.22 16.96 7.30
CA MET A 60 -4.51 17.56 6.96
C MET A 60 -4.42 19.09 6.79
N HIS A 61 -3.65 19.76 7.65
CA HIS A 61 -3.44 21.20 7.58
C HIS A 61 -2.38 21.63 6.54
N ARG A 62 -1.57 20.67 6.06
CA ARG A 62 -0.39 20.85 5.20
C ARG A 62 0.70 21.71 5.82
N ARG A 63 0.89 21.55 7.14
CA ARG A 63 1.92 22.24 7.90
C ARG A 63 3.20 21.41 7.93
N GLU A 64 4.35 22.04 8.16
CA GLU A 64 5.63 21.31 8.28
C GLU A 64 5.77 20.65 9.67
N PHE A 65 5.40 21.36 10.72
CA PHE A 65 5.57 20.92 12.09
C PHE A 65 4.28 20.42 12.73
N SER A 66 4.36 19.30 13.46
CA SER A 66 3.27 18.84 14.30
C SER A 66 3.09 19.75 15.51
N PHE A 67 1.85 19.95 15.97
CA PHE A 67 1.58 20.53 17.29
C PHE A 67 1.91 19.53 18.41
N SER A 68 1.77 19.93 19.67
CA SER A 68 2.13 19.09 20.80
C SER A 68 1.21 17.88 20.96
N PRO A 69 1.75 16.67 21.15
CA PRO A 69 0.95 15.50 21.46
C PRO A 69 0.52 15.46 22.94
N TYR A 70 1.02 16.38 23.77
CA TYR A 70 0.97 16.25 25.22
C TYR A 70 -0.35 16.67 25.85
N GLU A 71 -0.82 15.83 26.77
CA GLU A 71 -1.66 16.21 27.89
C GLU A 71 -0.82 16.11 29.18
N PRO A 72 -0.54 17.24 29.87
CA PRO A 72 0.33 17.25 31.05
C PRO A 72 -0.35 16.61 32.26
N THR A 73 0.44 15.93 33.09
CA THR A 73 -0.05 15.24 34.30
C THR A 73 0.36 15.93 35.60
N GLY A 74 1.41 16.76 35.58
CA GLY A 74 2.03 17.30 36.79
C GLY A 74 2.82 16.25 37.59
N ILE A 75 3.09 15.08 37.01
CA ILE A 75 3.87 13.99 37.64
C ILE A 75 5.26 13.94 37.02
N TYR A 76 6.28 13.93 37.86
CA TYR A 76 7.69 13.75 37.53
C TYR A 76 8.15 12.35 37.94
N ALA A 77 8.76 11.62 37.00
CA ALA A 77 9.46 10.37 37.25
C ALA A 77 10.97 10.62 37.36
N LYS A 78 11.59 10.05 38.39
CA LYS A 78 13.05 10.04 38.50
C LYS A 78 13.67 9.10 37.45
N VAL A 79 14.98 9.22 37.27
CA VAL A 79 15.78 8.28 36.48
C VAL A 79 15.50 6.84 36.94
N ASP A 80 15.13 6.00 35.98
CA ASP A 80 14.81 4.58 36.17
C ASP A 80 13.67 4.27 37.17
N GLU A 81 12.87 5.27 37.55
CA GLU A 81 11.71 5.05 38.40
C GLU A 81 10.60 4.33 37.63
N ASN A 82 10.06 3.27 38.23
CA ASN A 82 8.90 2.57 37.70
C ASN A 82 7.62 3.34 38.04
N LEU A 83 6.83 3.65 37.02
CA LEU A 83 5.45 4.11 37.15
C LEU A 83 4.50 2.97 36.81
N THR A 84 3.53 2.72 37.68
CA THR A 84 2.43 1.79 37.41
C THR A 84 1.21 2.59 36.98
N ILE A 85 0.69 2.28 35.79
CA ILE A 85 -0.39 3.03 35.14
C ILE A 85 -1.46 2.04 34.66
N ASN A 86 -2.70 2.23 35.11
CA ASN A 86 -3.84 1.47 34.66
C ASN A 86 -4.67 2.26 33.63
N VAL A 87 -4.83 1.71 32.44
CA VAL A 87 -5.68 2.26 31.37
C VAL A 87 -7.02 1.54 31.36
N GLU A 88 -8.12 2.27 31.55
CA GLU A 88 -9.48 1.71 31.49
C GLU A 88 -10.01 1.69 30.04
N GLY A 89 -10.87 0.73 29.72
CA GLY A 89 -11.50 0.60 28.40
C GLY A 89 -10.85 -0.46 27.52
N THR A 90 -10.97 -0.30 26.20
CA THR A 90 -10.46 -1.24 25.19
C THR A 90 -9.39 -0.66 24.28
N GLU A 91 -9.23 0.66 24.29
CA GLU A 91 -8.32 1.37 23.41
C GLU A 91 -6.96 1.59 24.08
N SER A 92 -5.88 1.42 23.31
CA SER A 92 -4.54 1.82 23.74
C SER A 92 -4.36 3.34 23.65
N ILE A 93 -3.39 3.87 24.40
CA ILE A 93 -2.98 5.27 24.33
C ILE A 93 -1.45 5.38 24.32
N GLN A 94 -0.92 6.58 24.13
CA GLN A 94 0.50 6.85 24.26
C GLN A 94 0.82 7.58 25.57
N ALA A 95 2.01 7.34 26.10
CA ALA A 95 2.58 8.10 27.21
C ALA A 95 4.02 8.51 26.89
N TYR A 96 4.48 9.58 27.54
CA TYR A 96 5.83 10.11 27.37
C TYR A 96 6.43 10.39 28.74
N ILE A 97 7.70 10.03 28.94
CA ILE A 97 8.49 10.49 30.08
C ILE A 97 9.64 11.34 29.52
N GLY A 98 9.60 12.63 29.85
CA GLY A 98 10.48 13.67 29.31
C GLY A 98 9.72 14.70 28.47
N THR A 99 10.32 15.87 28.30
CA THR A 99 9.71 17.07 27.71
C THR A 99 10.51 17.55 26.51
N TYR A 100 9.89 17.57 25.32
CA TYR A 100 10.53 18.13 24.12
C TYR A 100 10.96 19.58 24.36
N GLY A 101 12.21 19.89 23.99
CA GLY A 101 12.77 21.24 24.09
C GLY A 101 13.28 21.64 25.47
N TYR A 102 12.69 21.09 26.54
CA TYR A 102 13.12 21.37 27.91
C TYR A 102 14.25 20.44 28.36
N ASP A 103 14.10 19.14 28.13
CA ASP A 103 15.15 18.17 28.44
C ASP A 103 16.25 18.14 27.39
N LYS A 104 17.46 17.79 27.82
CA LYS A 104 18.59 17.57 26.93
C LYS A 104 18.34 16.40 25.96
N GLU A 105 17.82 15.30 26.50
CA GLU A 105 17.52 14.10 25.73
C GLU A 105 16.06 14.08 25.28
N SER A 106 15.78 13.44 24.15
CA SER A 106 14.40 13.31 23.69
C SER A 106 13.54 12.47 24.64
N PRO A 107 12.25 12.79 24.80
CA PRO A 107 11.30 12.02 25.61
C PRO A 107 11.22 10.56 25.18
N LYS A 108 11.13 9.65 26.16
CA LYS A 108 10.85 8.23 25.88
C LYS A 108 9.35 8.04 25.70
N LYS A 109 8.94 7.51 24.55
CA LYS A 109 7.54 7.22 24.19
C LYS A 109 7.16 5.78 24.53
N PHE A 110 5.95 5.58 25.03
CA PHE A 110 5.38 4.29 25.42
C PHE A 110 3.98 4.12 24.83
N THR A 111 3.66 2.91 24.35
CA THR A 111 2.27 2.52 24.07
C THR A 111 1.71 1.79 25.28
N LEU A 112 0.66 2.33 25.88
CA LEU A 112 -0.01 1.74 27.04
C LEU A 112 -1.21 0.93 26.57
N GLN A 113 -1.23 -0.35 26.92
CA GLN A 113 -2.34 -1.26 26.62
C GLN A 113 -3.45 -1.10 27.66
N PRO A 114 -4.70 -1.49 27.34
CA PRO A 114 -5.74 -1.61 28.35
C PRO A 114 -5.30 -2.49 29.53
N GLY A 115 -5.60 -2.05 30.76
CA GLY A 115 -5.14 -2.68 32.00
C GLY A 115 -3.86 -2.05 32.55
N GLU A 116 -3.13 -2.82 33.36
CA GLU A 116 -1.93 -2.36 34.07
C GLU A 116 -0.69 -2.35 33.17
N ASN A 117 0.05 -1.26 33.22
CA ASN A 117 1.32 -1.05 32.53
C ASN A 117 2.38 -0.58 33.53
N ILE A 118 3.61 -1.06 33.38
CA ILE A 118 4.77 -0.59 34.15
C ILE A 118 5.76 0.02 33.17
N ILE A 119 6.06 1.31 33.33
CA ILE A 119 6.96 2.06 32.44
C ILE A 119 8.05 2.75 33.24
N SER A 120 9.23 2.92 32.63
CA SER A 120 10.36 3.65 33.20
C SER A 120 11.27 4.25 32.13
N SER A 121 11.94 5.35 32.46
CA SER A 121 12.85 6.07 31.56
C SER A 121 14.23 6.26 32.19
N PRO A 122 15.33 5.98 31.46
CA PRO A 122 16.69 6.16 31.98
C PRO A 122 17.09 7.62 32.20
N ASN A 123 16.31 8.56 31.68
CA ASN A 123 16.57 9.99 31.86
C ASN A 123 15.61 10.63 32.89
N GLY A 124 14.60 9.89 33.36
CA GLY A 124 13.47 10.49 34.09
C GLY A 124 12.75 11.55 33.25
N GLY A 125 11.93 12.37 33.90
CA GLY A 125 11.24 13.51 33.30
C GLY A 125 9.76 13.60 33.65
N ALA A 126 9.10 14.65 33.16
CA ALA A 126 7.66 14.81 33.32
C ALA A 126 6.88 13.76 32.52
N LEU A 127 5.79 13.25 33.10
CA LEU A 127 4.86 12.32 32.48
C LEU A 127 3.80 13.08 31.69
N TYR A 128 3.60 12.68 30.43
CA TYR A 128 2.50 13.16 29.59
C TYR A 128 1.71 11.99 29.03
N PHE A 129 0.41 12.18 28.83
CA PHE A 129 -0.41 11.25 28.06
C PHE A 129 -0.75 11.82 26.70
N SER A 130 -1.11 10.94 25.76
CA SER A 130 -1.66 11.31 24.47
C SER A 130 -2.68 10.26 24.03
N ASN A 131 -3.95 10.66 23.99
CA ASN A 131 -5.01 9.83 23.43
C ASN A 131 -5.07 10.08 21.91
N THR A 132 -4.30 9.30 21.16
CA THR A 132 -4.18 9.38 19.70
C THR A 132 -5.38 8.77 18.96
N ASN A 133 -6.38 8.25 19.69
CA ASN A 133 -7.60 7.74 19.09
C ASN A 133 -8.40 8.89 18.45
N LYS A 134 -9.24 8.57 17.46
CA LYS A 134 -10.03 9.56 16.72
C LYS A 134 -11.31 9.99 17.43
N ALA A 135 -11.81 9.17 18.36
CA ALA A 135 -13.01 9.43 19.13
C ALA A 135 -12.94 8.71 20.49
N GLY A 136 -13.80 9.14 21.41
CA GLY A 136 -13.92 8.55 22.74
C GLY A 136 -12.99 9.16 23.78
N ASN A 137 -13.30 8.90 25.05
CA ASN A 137 -12.49 9.32 26.18
C ASN A 137 -11.89 8.09 26.84
N VAL A 138 -10.62 8.16 27.22
CA VAL A 138 -9.91 7.08 27.92
C VAL A 138 -9.59 7.53 29.34
N LYS A 139 -10.00 6.75 30.33
CA LYS A 139 -9.67 7.01 31.74
C LYS A 139 -8.38 6.30 32.12
N VAL A 140 -7.47 7.02 32.76
CA VAL A 140 -6.13 6.53 33.11
C VAL A 140 -5.83 6.85 34.57
N ASN A 141 -5.29 5.87 35.30
CA ASN A 141 -4.92 6.02 36.70
C ASN A 141 -3.43 5.70 36.88
N VAL A 142 -2.64 6.65 37.38
CA VAL A 142 -1.25 6.40 37.82
C VAL A 142 -1.31 5.87 39.25
N THR A 143 -1.24 4.56 39.40
CA THR A 143 -1.47 3.86 40.68
C THR A 143 -0.25 3.85 41.60
N SER A 144 0.96 3.94 41.05
CA SER A 144 2.20 3.95 41.82
C SER A 144 3.33 4.66 41.07
N GLY A 145 4.30 5.17 41.83
CA GLY A 145 5.47 5.88 41.33
C GLY A 145 5.21 7.35 40.96
N GLY A 146 6.30 8.10 40.84
CA GLY A 146 6.31 9.50 40.44
C GLY A 146 5.91 10.46 41.57
N SER A 147 6.49 11.65 41.52
CA SER A 147 6.22 12.76 42.46
C SER A 147 5.58 13.94 41.73
N HIS A 148 4.79 14.76 42.42
CA HIS A 148 4.15 15.91 41.79
C HIS A 148 5.05 17.14 41.71
N PHE A 149 4.83 17.96 40.67
CA PHE A 149 5.43 19.27 40.50
C PHE A 149 4.34 20.31 40.10
N PRO A 150 4.62 21.63 40.13
CA PRO A 150 3.62 22.65 39.82
C PRO A 150 3.04 22.52 38.41
N LEU A 151 1.73 22.27 38.32
CA LEU A 151 0.94 22.32 37.08
C LEU A 151 -0.29 23.22 37.29
N PHE A 152 -0.24 24.42 36.74
CA PHE A 152 -1.39 25.34 36.71
C PHE A 152 -2.27 25.05 35.48
N ILE A 153 -3.60 25.02 35.65
CA ILE A 153 -4.54 24.71 34.57
C ILE A 153 -5.62 25.81 34.56
N LEU A 154 -5.74 26.50 33.43
CA LEU A 154 -6.75 27.54 33.23
C LEU A 154 -8.16 26.95 33.41
N GLY A 155 -9.02 27.67 34.14
CA GLY A 155 -10.38 27.24 34.45
C GLY A 155 -10.50 26.24 35.61
N LYS A 156 -9.41 25.55 35.98
CA LYS A 156 -9.37 24.64 37.15
C LYS A 156 -8.74 25.30 38.38
N HIS A 157 -7.62 25.99 38.21
CA HIS A 157 -6.84 26.55 39.31
C HIS A 157 -7.01 28.08 39.42
N THR A 158 -7.02 28.59 40.65
CA THR A 158 -7.08 30.03 40.98
C THR A 158 -5.70 30.63 41.20
N LYS A 159 -5.60 31.96 41.26
CA LYS A 159 -4.33 32.64 41.61
C LYS A 159 -3.80 32.21 42.99
N ALA A 160 -4.68 31.96 43.96
CA ALA A 160 -4.27 31.48 45.28
C ALA A 160 -3.70 30.05 45.21
N ASP A 161 -4.26 29.19 44.35
CA ASP A 161 -3.71 27.87 44.09
C ASP A 161 -2.31 27.94 43.49
N TRP A 162 -2.10 28.85 42.54
CA TRP A 162 -0.78 29.10 41.94
C TRP A 162 0.27 29.49 42.98
N GLU A 163 -0.04 30.49 43.81
CA GLU A 163 0.87 30.94 44.89
C GLU A 163 1.17 29.78 45.86
N LYS A 164 0.17 28.97 46.17
CA LYS A 164 0.32 27.79 47.02
C LYS A 164 1.15 26.68 46.36
N MET A 165 1.00 26.42 45.07
CA MET A 165 1.84 25.47 44.33
C MET A 165 3.31 25.87 44.39
N LEU A 166 3.64 27.13 44.08
CA LEU A 166 5.01 27.64 44.12
C LEU A 166 5.59 27.65 45.56
N ALA A 167 4.74 27.84 46.57
CA ALA A 167 5.15 27.74 47.96
C ALA A 167 5.42 26.28 48.40
N THR A 168 4.63 25.33 47.88
CA THR A 168 4.65 23.90 48.28
C THR A 168 5.82 23.15 47.66
N TYR A 169 6.00 23.25 46.33
CA TYR A 169 7.01 22.51 45.60
C TYR A 169 8.30 23.35 45.54
N LYS A 170 9.26 23.05 46.43
CA LYS A 170 10.58 23.69 46.44
C LYS A 170 11.50 23.01 45.43
N ASP A 171 12.20 23.81 44.62
CA ASP A 171 13.11 23.37 43.56
C ASP A 171 12.51 22.27 42.66
N PRO A 172 11.30 22.48 42.10
CA PRO A 172 10.65 21.47 41.29
C PRO A 172 11.41 21.22 40.00
N TYR A 173 11.28 20.02 39.46
CA TYR A 173 11.89 19.63 38.17
C TYR A 173 11.50 20.59 37.04
N ALA A 174 10.25 21.05 37.00
CA ALA A 174 9.74 22.06 36.09
C ALA A 174 8.54 22.78 36.71
N VAL A 175 8.04 23.81 36.03
CA VAL A 175 6.75 24.46 36.28
C VAL A 175 5.98 24.46 34.98
N GLU A 176 4.73 23.99 35.03
CA GLU A 176 3.84 23.95 33.88
C GLU A 176 2.62 24.84 34.03
N LEU A 177 2.24 25.48 32.93
CA LEU A 177 1.01 26.25 32.81
C LEU A 177 0.26 25.77 31.55
N LYS A 178 -0.96 25.28 31.73
CA LYS A 178 -1.81 24.76 30.67
C LYS A 178 -3.02 25.66 30.45
N GLY A 179 -3.11 26.24 29.26
CA GLY A 179 -4.29 26.93 28.76
C GLY A 179 -5.26 25.98 28.05
N GLU A 180 -6.17 26.54 27.26
CA GLU A 180 -7.04 25.77 26.37
C GLU A 180 -6.33 25.32 25.10
N LYS A 181 -5.39 26.13 24.60
CA LYS A 181 -4.61 25.85 23.38
C LYS A 181 -3.10 25.91 23.62
N SER A 182 -2.67 26.43 24.77
CA SER A 182 -1.26 26.59 25.14
C SER A 182 -0.81 25.61 26.23
N LEU A 183 0.44 25.16 26.13
CA LEU A 183 1.19 24.52 27.21
C LEU A 183 2.52 25.25 27.37
N ILE A 184 2.86 25.70 28.57
CA ILE A 184 4.15 26.33 28.86
C ILE A 184 4.89 25.43 29.85
N THR A 185 6.11 25.03 29.53
CA THR A 185 7.02 24.33 30.46
C THR A 185 8.26 25.17 30.66
N SER A 186 8.53 25.57 31.91
CA SER A 186 9.63 26.46 32.27
C SER A 186 10.29 26.03 33.57
N THR A 187 11.51 26.50 33.79
CA THR A 187 12.17 26.37 35.08
C THR A 187 11.50 27.24 36.14
N PHE A 188 11.59 26.78 37.38
CA PHE A 188 11.13 27.56 38.54
C PHE A 188 11.80 28.95 38.62
N ALA A 189 13.09 29.03 38.30
CA ALA A 189 13.86 30.28 38.31
C ALA A 189 13.32 31.31 37.30
N SER A 190 12.98 30.89 36.08
CA SER A 190 12.39 31.77 35.07
C SER A 190 11.00 32.24 35.48
N VAL A 191 10.18 31.36 36.08
CA VAL A 191 8.88 31.72 36.65
C VAL A 191 9.04 32.75 37.78
N GLU A 192 9.92 32.52 38.75
CA GLU A 192 10.18 33.47 39.84
C GLU A 192 10.68 34.82 39.33
N LYS A 193 11.49 34.84 38.26
CA LYS A 193 12.05 36.07 37.70
C LYS A 193 11.01 36.87 36.91
N HIS A 194 10.19 36.20 36.12
CA HIS A 194 9.37 36.86 35.09
C HIS A 194 7.88 36.95 35.41
N MET A 195 7.38 36.16 36.37
CA MET A 195 5.96 36.10 36.74
C MET A 195 5.60 36.81 38.06
N LYS A 196 6.52 37.51 38.74
CA LYS A 196 6.22 38.18 40.04
C LYS A 196 4.98 39.07 40.00
N ASN A 197 4.79 39.78 38.89
CA ASN A 197 3.66 40.68 38.67
C ASN A 197 2.68 40.15 37.60
N THR A 198 2.79 38.87 37.24
CA THR A 198 1.96 38.25 36.20
C THR A 198 0.89 37.37 36.85
N ASN A 199 -0.37 37.59 36.47
CA ASN A 199 -1.45 36.66 36.78
C ASN A 199 -1.43 35.50 35.76
N PRO A 200 -1.25 34.23 36.18
CA PRO A 200 -1.19 33.10 35.25
C PRO A 200 -2.47 32.93 34.43
N ILE A 201 -3.62 33.35 34.95
CA ILE A 201 -4.90 33.32 34.23
C ILE A 201 -4.88 34.28 33.04
N GLU A 202 -4.42 35.51 33.25
CA GLU A 202 -4.34 36.53 32.19
C GLU A 202 -3.27 36.15 31.16
N LEU A 203 -2.15 35.61 31.62
CA LEU A 203 -1.08 35.12 30.75
C LEU A 203 -1.59 34.04 29.79
N LEU A 204 -2.18 32.96 30.32
CA LEU A 204 -2.66 31.85 29.51
C LEU A 204 -3.78 32.27 28.55
N LYS A 205 -4.71 33.13 28.99
CA LYS A 205 -5.71 33.69 28.10
C LYS A 205 -5.09 34.45 26.92
N LYS A 206 -4.02 35.21 27.14
CA LYS A 206 -3.32 35.92 26.06
C LYS A 206 -2.56 35.00 25.12
N HIS A 207 -1.93 33.95 25.64
CA HIS A 207 -1.34 32.89 24.81
C HIS A 207 -2.41 32.21 23.94
N ASP A 208 -3.50 31.76 24.55
CA ASP A 208 -4.60 31.11 23.84
C ASP A 208 -5.24 32.05 22.80
N GLU A 209 -5.39 33.34 23.10
CA GLU A 209 -5.87 34.36 22.15
C GLU A 209 -4.93 34.50 20.95
N SER A 210 -3.61 34.57 21.19
CA SER A 210 -2.61 34.65 20.10
C SER A 210 -2.65 33.42 19.19
N ILE A 211 -2.82 32.23 19.76
CA ILE A 211 -2.91 30.97 19.01
C ILE A 211 -4.20 30.97 18.19
N ARG A 212 -5.34 31.37 18.77
CA ARG A 212 -6.62 31.47 18.06
C ARG A 212 -6.55 32.46 16.89
N ILE A 213 -5.81 33.56 17.02
CA ILE A 213 -5.58 34.51 15.91
C ILE A 213 -4.81 33.83 14.77
N GLN A 214 -3.79 33.03 15.09
CA GLN A 214 -3.02 32.31 14.08
C GLN A 214 -3.82 31.17 13.45
N HIS A 215 -4.59 30.41 14.24
CA HIS A 215 -5.58 29.45 13.73
C HIS A 215 -6.55 30.12 12.76
N ALA A 216 -7.10 31.27 13.14
CA ALA A 216 -8.05 32.02 12.32
C ALA A 216 -7.41 32.48 11.01
N LEU A 217 -6.17 33.00 11.03
CA LEU A 217 -5.44 33.39 9.81
C LEU A 217 -5.19 32.19 8.88
N SER A 218 -4.92 31.02 9.46
CA SER A 218 -4.85 29.73 8.76
C SER A 218 -6.23 29.20 8.33
N GLY A 219 -7.34 29.91 8.54
CA GLY A 219 -8.69 29.45 8.18
C GLY A 219 -9.12 28.20 8.95
N MET A 220 -8.70 28.09 10.22
CA MET A 220 -9.04 27.01 11.13
C MET A 220 -9.94 27.51 12.26
N SER A 221 -10.88 26.67 12.72
CA SER A 221 -11.67 26.95 13.91
C SER A 221 -12.10 25.68 14.64
N ALA A 222 -12.47 25.81 15.92
CA ALA A 222 -12.93 24.71 16.78
C ALA A 222 -14.21 24.06 16.25
N ASP A 223 -15.17 24.86 15.77
CA ASP A 223 -16.49 24.39 15.35
C ASP A 223 -16.52 23.90 13.89
N ALA A 224 -15.42 24.07 13.15
CA ALA A 224 -15.34 23.63 11.77
C ALA A 224 -15.09 22.11 11.65
N VAL A 225 -15.50 21.55 10.52
CA VAL A 225 -15.30 20.14 10.17
C VAL A 225 -14.32 19.99 9.01
N GLY A 226 -13.72 18.80 8.88
CA GLY A 226 -12.78 18.51 7.79
C GLY A 226 -11.51 19.33 7.90
N VAL A 227 -11.00 19.83 6.76
CA VAL A 227 -9.71 20.54 6.67
C VAL A 227 -9.70 21.94 7.30
N ALA A 228 -10.86 22.43 7.74
CA ALA A 228 -10.99 23.68 8.48
C ALA A 228 -11.03 23.48 10.01
N ASN A 229 -11.09 22.24 10.50
CA ASN A 229 -11.02 21.96 11.93
C ASN A 229 -9.61 22.28 12.46
N GLU A 230 -9.48 23.04 13.55
CA GLU A 230 -8.18 23.40 14.13
C GLU A 230 -7.48 22.27 14.90
N GLY A 231 -8.21 21.21 15.24
CA GLY A 231 -7.73 20.11 16.07
C GLY A 231 -7.74 20.42 17.58
N GLU A 232 -7.45 19.40 18.36
CA GLU A 232 -7.47 19.45 19.84
C GLU A 232 -6.06 19.50 20.47
N HIS A 233 -5.03 19.57 19.64
CA HIS A 233 -3.63 19.60 20.08
C HIS A 233 -3.22 21.00 20.58
N LEU A 234 -2.27 21.02 21.54
CA LEU A 234 -1.77 22.24 22.14
C LEU A 234 -0.54 22.77 21.38
N ILE A 235 -0.30 24.07 21.47
CA ILE A 235 0.98 24.71 21.15
C ILE A 235 1.83 24.73 22.40
N HIS A 236 3.02 24.14 22.34
CA HIS A 236 3.89 23.97 23.51
C HIS A 236 5.07 24.92 23.46
N PHE A 237 5.17 25.80 24.45
CA PHE A 237 6.26 26.73 24.69
C PHE A 237 7.21 26.15 25.74
N ALA A 238 8.41 25.73 25.34
CA ALA A 238 9.39 25.12 26.22
C ALA A 238 10.61 26.03 26.42
N GLU A 239 10.97 26.28 27.67
CA GLU A 239 12.29 26.85 27.99
C GLU A 239 13.38 25.83 27.65
N ASN A 240 14.38 26.20 26.85
CA ASN A 240 15.48 25.34 26.45
C ASN A 240 16.80 25.83 27.05
N GLN A 241 17.38 25.05 27.95
CA GLN A 241 18.66 25.36 28.61
C GLN A 241 19.88 24.69 27.98
N HIS A 242 19.70 23.99 26.87
CA HIS A 242 20.66 23.01 26.35
C HIS A 242 21.06 23.23 24.89
N ARG A 243 20.47 24.21 24.19
CA ARG A 243 20.79 24.56 22.80
C ARG A 243 21.22 26.02 22.67
N ASP A 244 22.12 26.29 21.73
CA ASP A 244 22.69 27.61 21.46
C ASP A 244 21.79 28.53 20.60
N GLY A 245 20.47 28.30 20.55
CA GLY A 245 19.50 29.11 19.80
C GLY A 245 18.73 30.10 20.69
N TRP A 246 18.42 31.29 20.17
CA TRP A 246 17.64 32.30 20.92
C TRP A 246 16.18 31.87 21.12
N MET A 247 15.51 31.56 20.01
CA MET A 247 14.17 31.00 19.92
C MET A 247 14.13 30.08 18.68
N TYR A 248 13.26 29.08 18.67
CA TYR A 248 13.05 28.22 17.49
C TYR A 248 11.69 27.51 17.53
N ALA A 249 11.25 27.01 16.38
CA ALA A 249 10.10 26.13 16.25
C ALA A 249 10.49 24.81 15.60
N THR A 250 9.87 23.72 16.03
CA THR A 250 10.00 22.42 15.37
C THR A 250 8.79 21.55 15.69
N ASN A 251 8.84 20.26 15.34
CA ASN A 251 7.81 19.31 15.73
C ASN A 251 7.58 19.36 17.25
N TYR A 252 6.29 19.40 17.59
CA TYR A 252 5.72 19.29 18.94
C TYR A 252 5.86 20.53 19.84
N HIS A 253 6.82 21.43 19.61
CA HIS A 253 7.06 22.57 20.50
C HIS A 253 7.78 23.74 19.80
N THR A 254 7.69 24.90 20.44
CA THR A 254 8.57 26.06 20.28
C THR A 254 9.53 26.11 21.47
N GLY A 255 10.78 26.47 21.23
CA GLY A 255 11.86 26.52 22.22
C GLY A 255 12.36 27.93 22.46
N TYR A 256 12.67 28.26 23.71
CA TYR A 256 13.10 29.60 24.11
C TYR A 256 14.31 29.54 25.05
N HIS A 257 15.38 30.26 24.73
CA HIS A 257 16.50 30.44 25.64
C HIS A 257 16.02 31.09 26.97
N PRO A 258 16.62 30.82 28.14
CA PRO A 258 16.16 31.37 29.43
C PRO A 258 16.04 32.89 29.45
N ASN A 259 16.94 33.59 28.75
CA ASN A 259 16.91 35.06 28.62
C ASN A 259 15.77 35.59 27.73
N ALA A 260 15.11 34.73 26.96
CA ALA A 260 13.97 35.03 26.11
C ALA A 260 12.62 34.77 26.81
N MET A 261 12.62 34.05 27.94
CA MET A 261 11.41 33.64 28.65
C MET A 261 10.62 34.81 29.24
N ASP A 262 11.20 36.00 29.32
CA ASP A 262 10.48 37.21 29.71
C ASP A 262 9.34 37.53 28.73
N ARG A 263 9.51 37.24 27.44
CA ARG A 263 8.47 37.41 26.42
C ARG A 263 7.40 36.34 26.46
N VAL A 264 7.66 35.19 27.07
CA VAL A 264 6.69 34.08 27.21
C VAL A 264 5.92 34.18 28.53
N LEU A 265 6.59 34.55 29.63
CA LEU A 265 6.04 34.47 30.98
C LEU A 265 5.50 35.80 31.53
N ASN A 266 5.83 36.93 30.91
CA ASN A 266 5.30 38.23 31.34
C ASN A 266 4.17 38.67 30.40
N VAL A 267 2.96 38.81 30.93
CA VAL A 267 1.76 39.11 30.12
C VAL A 267 1.87 40.45 29.37
N GLU A 268 2.48 41.47 29.98
CA GLU A 268 2.66 42.77 29.34
C GLU A 268 3.67 42.69 28.20
N LYS A 269 4.82 42.04 28.41
CA LYS A 269 5.81 41.83 27.35
C LYS A 269 5.28 40.94 26.24
N PHE A 270 4.61 39.84 26.59
CA PHE A 270 3.96 38.98 25.60
C PHE A 270 2.96 39.76 24.75
N THR A 271 2.24 40.73 25.33
CA THR A 271 1.23 41.51 24.59
C THR A 271 1.83 42.65 23.76
N LYS A 272 2.87 43.34 24.26
CA LYS A 272 3.41 44.57 23.65
C LYS A 272 4.73 44.38 22.88
N ASP A 273 5.52 43.36 23.24
CA ASP A 273 6.84 43.03 22.66
C ASP A 273 6.97 41.51 22.40
N GLY A 274 5.85 40.86 22.07
CA GLY A 274 5.74 39.41 21.94
C GLY A 274 6.18 38.83 20.59
N TRP A 275 6.84 39.60 19.72
CA TRP A 275 7.12 39.20 18.34
C TRP A 275 7.78 37.83 18.24
N GLY A 276 8.78 37.55 19.08
CA GLY A 276 9.50 36.28 19.08
C GLY A 276 8.57 35.08 19.30
N PRO A 277 7.88 34.97 20.45
CA PRO A 277 6.89 33.91 20.66
C PRO A 277 5.83 33.80 19.57
N TRP A 278 5.29 34.91 19.06
CA TRP A 278 4.29 34.86 17.98
C TRP A 278 4.87 34.29 16.68
N HIS A 279 6.11 34.65 16.36
CA HIS A 279 6.85 34.18 15.19
C HIS A 279 7.13 32.67 15.26
N GLU A 280 7.60 32.15 16.40
CA GLU A 280 7.82 30.71 16.54
C GLU A 280 6.52 29.90 16.41
N VAL A 281 5.41 30.43 16.93
CA VAL A 281 4.10 29.80 16.72
C VAL A 281 3.70 29.89 15.24
N GLY A 282 4.04 30.98 14.56
CA GLY A 282 3.82 31.15 13.12
C GLY A 282 4.51 30.08 12.29
N HIS A 283 5.73 29.68 12.65
CA HIS A 283 6.42 28.57 12.00
C HIS A 283 5.64 27.25 12.12
N GLN A 284 4.97 27.01 13.25
CA GLN A 284 4.11 25.83 13.38
C GLN A 284 2.82 25.92 12.54
N HIS A 285 2.46 27.11 12.03
CA HIS A 285 1.29 27.35 11.18
C HIS A 285 1.59 27.42 9.69
N GLN A 286 2.85 27.68 9.31
CA GLN A 286 3.25 27.77 7.90
C GLN A 286 2.82 26.54 7.10
N GLN A 287 2.36 26.79 5.89
CA GLN A 287 1.76 25.80 5.02
C GLN A 287 2.70 25.54 3.83
N GLY A 288 3.32 24.35 3.81
CA GLY A 288 4.37 23.97 2.86
C GLY A 288 4.06 24.16 1.36
N PRO A 289 2.81 23.99 0.90
CA PRO A 289 2.44 24.24 -0.51
C PRO A 289 2.69 25.65 -1.07
N TRP A 290 2.88 26.67 -0.23
CA TRP A 290 3.23 28.02 -0.68
C TRP A 290 4.40 28.61 0.11
N GLU A 291 5.21 27.76 0.72
CA GLU A 291 6.46 28.09 1.37
C GLU A 291 7.62 27.54 0.52
N TRP A 292 8.33 28.43 -0.15
CA TRP A 292 9.57 28.13 -0.86
C TRP A 292 10.78 28.61 -0.04
N ASP A 293 11.99 28.18 -0.40
CA ASP A 293 13.19 28.33 0.43
C ASP A 293 13.43 29.79 0.87
N GLU A 294 13.26 30.77 -0.02
CA GLU A 294 13.50 32.18 0.29
C GLU A 294 12.40 32.86 1.12
N VAL A 295 11.33 32.17 1.50
CA VAL A 295 10.22 32.77 2.28
C VAL A 295 9.87 32.04 3.58
N VAL A 296 10.70 31.09 4.03
CA VAL A 296 10.56 30.43 5.33
C VAL A 296 10.56 31.46 6.47
N GLU A 297 11.53 32.39 6.49
CA GLU A 297 11.62 33.47 7.48
C GLU A 297 10.74 34.70 7.14
N VAL A 298 9.93 34.61 6.09
CA VAL A 298 9.11 35.73 5.57
C VAL A 298 7.64 35.48 5.86
N THR A 299 7.11 34.36 5.37
CA THR A 299 5.67 34.04 5.47
C THR A 299 5.25 33.83 6.91
N VAL A 300 6.12 33.30 7.78
CA VAL A 300 5.92 33.26 9.24
C VAL A 300 5.49 34.61 9.83
N ASN A 301 5.99 35.72 9.30
CA ASN A 301 5.71 37.05 9.85
C ASN A 301 4.30 37.55 9.55
N ILE A 302 3.53 36.93 8.64
CA ILE A 302 2.10 37.27 8.48
C ILE A 302 1.30 36.93 9.75
N TYR A 303 1.69 35.86 10.44
CA TYR A 303 1.07 35.44 11.70
C TYR A 303 1.42 36.40 12.83
N SER A 304 2.69 36.78 12.93
CA SER A 304 3.16 37.79 13.89
C SER A 304 2.48 39.14 13.71
N LEU A 305 2.34 39.60 12.46
CA LEU A 305 1.62 40.84 12.12
C LEU A 305 0.13 40.75 12.46
N ALA A 306 -0.51 39.59 12.23
CA ALA A 306 -1.90 39.38 12.60
C ALA A 306 -2.11 39.48 14.11
N VAL A 307 -1.25 38.85 14.92
CA VAL A 307 -1.29 38.98 16.39
C VAL A 307 -1.01 40.42 16.83
N GLN A 308 0.01 41.06 16.26
CA GLN A 308 0.36 42.46 16.56
C GLN A 308 -0.83 43.40 16.30
N LYS A 309 -1.47 43.28 15.13
CA LYS A 309 -2.68 44.03 14.75
C LYS A 309 -3.83 43.76 15.73
N ALA A 310 -4.10 42.49 16.05
CA ALA A 310 -5.20 42.11 16.95
C ALA A 310 -5.01 42.62 18.39
N PHE A 311 -3.76 42.72 18.86
CA PHE A 311 -3.43 43.32 20.15
C PHE A 311 -3.35 44.85 20.14
N GLY A 312 -3.79 45.48 19.04
CA GLY A 312 -3.87 46.93 18.89
C GLY A 312 -2.50 47.62 18.85
N GLN A 313 -1.43 46.89 18.53
CA GLN A 313 -0.11 47.45 18.38
C GLN A 313 0.09 47.96 16.94
N PRO A 314 0.83 49.06 16.74
CA PRO A 314 1.18 49.49 15.40
C PRO A 314 2.08 48.43 14.73
N SER A 315 1.86 48.20 13.44
CA SER A 315 2.62 47.24 12.64
C SER A 315 4.11 47.55 12.65
N ARG A 316 4.93 46.51 12.82
CA ARG A 316 6.39 46.60 12.74
C ARG A 316 6.85 47.15 11.38
N LEU A 317 6.10 46.85 10.31
CA LEU A 317 6.40 47.36 8.97
C LEU A 317 6.33 48.89 8.88
N GLU A 318 5.41 49.49 9.65
CA GLU A 318 5.23 50.94 9.72
C GLU A 318 6.25 51.58 10.65
N VAL A 319 6.36 51.11 11.91
CA VAL A 319 7.18 51.78 12.94
C VAL A 319 8.68 51.67 12.67
N ASP A 320 9.14 50.56 12.10
CA ASP A 320 10.56 50.35 11.77
C ASP A 320 10.91 50.85 10.34
N GLY A 321 9.92 51.43 9.63
CA GLY A 321 10.12 52.06 8.32
C GLY A 321 10.34 51.07 7.16
N HIS A 322 9.92 49.81 7.29
CA HIS A 322 10.09 48.80 6.23
C HIS A 322 9.26 49.12 4.99
N TYR A 323 8.09 49.75 5.11
CA TYR A 323 7.34 50.21 3.94
C TYR A 323 8.11 51.19 3.07
N LYS A 324 8.92 52.07 3.68
CA LYS A 324 9.79 52.99 2.91
C LYS A 324 10.85 52.23 2.12
N LYS A 325 11.44 51.19 2.72
CA LYS A 325 12.41 50.31 2.03
C LYS A 325 11.74 49.53 0.90
N ALA A 326 10.54 48.99 1.15
CA ALA A 326 9.73 48.32 0.14
C ALA A 326 9.41 49.23 -1.05
N MET A 327 8.98 50.46 -0.80
CA MET A 327 8.73 51.43 -1.87
C MET A 327 10.00 51.78 -2.67
N ASN A 328 11.15 51.88 -2.00
CA ASN A 328 12.42 52.09 -2.71
C ASN A 328 12.76 50.90 -3.64
N TYR A 329 12.50 49.66 -3.22
CA TYR A 329 12.63 48.48 -4.06
C TYR A 329 11.63 48.50 -5.23
N LEU A 330 10.36 48.77 -4.95
CA LEU A 330 9.29 48.82 -5.95
C LEU A 330 9.52 49.90 -7.03
N ASN A 331 10.19 51.00 -6.70
CA ASN A 331 10.53 52.06 -7.65
C ASN A 331 11.73 51.73 -8.57
N GLN A 332 12.43 50.62 -8.35
CA GLN A 332 13.49 50.18 -9.26
C GLN A 332 12.92 49.73 -10.62
N PRO A 333 13.71 49.77 -11.71
CA PRO A 333 13.29 49.22 -13.00
C PRO A 333 12.86 47.75 -12.88
N GLU A 334 11.79 47.35 -13.57
CA GLU A 334 11.30 45.96 -13.51
C GLU A 334 12.31 44.95 -14.08
N VAL A 335 13.07 45.36 -15.09
CA VAL A 335 14.14 44.55 -15.69
C VAL A 335 15.22 44.30 -14.64
N GLY A 336 15.36 43.03 -14.25
CA GLY A 336 16.35 42.60 -13.26
C GLY A 336 15.85 42.54 -11.82
N LYS A 337 14.61 42.95 -11.51
CA LYS A 337 14.01 42.67 -10.21
C LYS A 337 13.85 41.17 -10.00
N ASN A 338 14.19 40.73 -8.80
CA ASN A 338 13.96 39.36 -8.36
C ASN A 338 13.53 39.40 -6.89
N TYR A 339 12.32 38.91 -6.62
CA TYR A 339 11.75 38.88 -5.27
C TYR A 339 12.59 38.04 -4.29
N ASN A 340 13.14 36.92 -4.75
CA ASN A 340 13.95 36.00 -3.95
C ASN A 340 15.35 36.57 -3.63
N LYS A 341 15.72 37.72 -4.21
CA LYS A 341 17.00 38.42 -3.96
C LYS A 341 16.85 39.64 -3.06
N ILE A 342 15.69 39.83 -2.42
CA ILE A 342 15.49 40.90 -1.45
C ILE A 342 16.12 40.45 -0.13
N ASP A 343 17.15 41.16 0.34
CA ASP A 343 17.93 40.77 1.53
C ASP A 343 17.18 40.97 2.86
N ASP A 344 16.19 41.87 2.92
CA ASP A 344 15.44 42.20 4.14
C ASP A 344 14.09 41.43 4.16
N PRO A 345 13.91 40.42 5.04
CA PRO A 345 12.68 39.63 5.08
C PRO A 345 11.45 40.46 5.46
N PHE A 346 11.62 41.60 6.15
CA PHE A 346 10.52 42.52 6.42
C PHE A 346 10.12 43.34 5.17
N VAL A 347 11.03 43.52 4.22
CA VAL A 347 10.66 44.07 2.90
C VAL A 347 9.93 43.01 2.08
N GLN A 348 10.35 41.75 2.15
CA GLN A 348 9.66 40.65 1.48
C GLN A 348 8.23 40.45 2.00
N VAL A 349 8.03 40.43 3.33
CA VAL A 349 6.71 40.19 3.94
C VAL A 349 5.72 41.31 3.62
N ALA A 350 6.18 42.52 3.27
CA ALA A 350 5.30 43.59 2.86
C ALA A 350 4.43 43.21 1.65
N MET A 351 4.96 42.45 0.67
CA MET A 351 4.16 41.92 -0.45
C MET A 351 2.98 41.06 0.05
N PHE A 352 3.27 40.14 0.97
CA PHE A 352 2.26 39.26 1.56
C PHE A 352 1.24 40.07 2.36
N TRP A 353 1.69 40.95 3.26
CA TRP A 353 0.81 41.75 4.10
C TRP A 353 -0.06 42.74 3.29
N GLN A 354 0.42 43.23 2.15
CA GLN A 354 -0.39 44.05 1.24
C GLN A 354 -1.59 43.31 0.65
N LEU A 355 -1.50 41.99 0.44
CA LEU A 355 -2.66 41.20 0.02
C LEU A 355 -3.73 41.17 1.14
N HIS A 356 -3.31 41.03 2.39
CA HIS A 356 -4.21 41.15 3.55
C HIS A 356 -4.85 42.54 3.65
N LEU A 357 -4.07 43.61 3.48
CA LEU A 357 -4.60 44.98 3.51
C LEU A 357 -5.58 45.24 2.35
N ALA A 358 -5.29 44.72 1.16
CA ALA A 358 -6.12 44.93 -0.03
C ALA A 358 -7.44 44.16 0.03
N TYR A 359 -7.41 42.91 0.49
CA TYR A 359 -8.53 41.98 0.36
C TYR A 359 -9.20 41.61 1.70
N GLY A 360 -8.62 42.04 2.83
CA GLY A 360 -9.19 41.87 4.16
C GLY A 360 -8.76 40.60 4.87
N ASP A 361 -9.22 40.49 6.12
CA ASP A 361 -8.83 39.42 7.06
C ASP A 361 -9.22 38.01 6.58
N GLN A 362 -10.03 37.87 5.51
CA GLN A 362 -10.47 36.59 4.94
C GLN A 362 -9.63 36.11 3.76
N PHE A 363 -8.68 36.91 3.26
CA PHE A 363 -7.79 36.53 2.17
C PHE A 363 -6.97 35.27 2.50
N TYR A 364 -6.18 35.33 3.58
CA TYR A 364 -5.35 34.20 4.02
C TYR A 364 -6.14 32.97 4.47
N PRO A 365 -7.23 33.11 5.26
CA PRO A 365 -8.07 31.97 5.61
C PRO A 365 -8.53 31.17 4.39
N LYS A 366 -9.04 31.87 3.37
CA LYS A 366 -9.52 31.24 2.13
C LYS A 366 -8.38 30.64 1.31
N LEU A 367 -7.23 31.30 1.24
CA LEU A 367 -6.03 30.76 0.58
C LEU A 367 -5.60 29.42 1.21
N HIS A 368 -5.50 29.38 2.54
CA HIS A 368 -5.13 28.17 3.27
C HIS A 368 -6.06 27.00 2.98
N GLN A 369 -7.37 27.25 3.00
CA GLN A 369 -8.37 26.21 2.79
C GLN A 369 -8.35 25.69 1.35
N LEU A 370 -8.20 26.55 0.35
CA LEU A 370 -8.08 26.11 -1.04
C LEU A 370 -6.83 25.25 -1.28
N TYR A 371 -5.71 25.56 -0.62
CA TYR A 371 -4.56 24.68 -0.64
C TYR A 371 -4.84 23.36 0.07
N ARG A 372 -5.60 23.31 1.17
CA ARG A 372 -5.93 22.05 1.86
C ARG A 372 -6.86 21.12 1.08
N THR A 373 -7.72 21.65 0.21
CA THR A 373 -8.66 20.86 -0.61
C THR A 373 -8.10 20.43 -1.97
N MET A 374 -6.90 20.88 -2.33
CA MET A 374 -6.21 20.52 -3.57
C MET A 374 -5.72 19.05 -3.52
N PRO A 375 -5.94 18.20 -4.54
CA PRO A 375 -5.36 16.85 -4.55
C PRO A 375 -3.85 16.84 -4.32
N THR A 376 -3.33 15.79 -3.68
CA THR A 376 -1.90 15.68 -3.33
C THR A 376 -1.02 15.68 -4.58
N GLU A 377 -1.52 15.16 -5.69
CA GLU A 377 -0.83 15.09 -6.99
C GLU A 377 -0.69 16.47 -7.65
N GLU A 378 -1.62 17.39 -7.35
CA GLU A 378 -1.65 18.76 -7.87
C GLU A 378 -0.83 19.75 -7.02
N LEU A 379 -0.38 19.33 -5.83
CA LEU A 379 0.47 20.14 -4.98
C LEU A 379 1.80 20.46 -5.67
N PRO A 380 2.29 21.71 -5.55
CA PRO A 380 3.60 22.08 -6.09
C PRO A 380 4.71 21.32 -5.36
N LYS A 381 5.70 20.83 -6.13
CA LYS A 381 6.80 19.97 -5.67
C LYS A 381 8.16 20.66 -5.70
N SER A 382 8.26 21.81 -6.35
CA SER A 382 9.45 22.66 -6.41
C SER A 382 9.15 24.11 -6.07
N ASP A 383 10.17 24.87 -5.70
CA ASP A 383 10.02 26.29 -5.36
C ASP A 383 9.44 27.13 -6.49
N VAL A 384 9.84 26.84 -7.73
CA VAL A 384 9.26 27.49 -8.91
C VAL A 384 7.77 27.17 -9.00
N GLU A 385 7.38 25.89 -8.86
CA GLU A 385 5.96 25.51 -8.87
C GLU A 385 5.18 26.15 -7.72
N ARG A 386 5.76 26.27 -6.52
CA ARG A 386 5.14 26.94 -5.36
C ARG A 386 4.87 28.42 -5.66
N GLN A 387 5.86 29.14 -6.18
CA GLN A 387 5.73 30.55 -6.54
C GLN A 387 4.64 30.75 -7.61
N GLN A 388 4.68 29.95 -8.69
CA GLN A 388 3.70 30.04 -9.77
C GLN A 388 2.29 29.68 -9.30
N ARG A 389 2.16 28.63 -8.47
CA ARG A 389 0.88 28.25 -7.87
C ARG A 389 0.37 29.34 -6.93
N PHE A 390 1.24 29.98 -6.14
CA PHE A 390 0.84 31.08 -5.25
C PHE A 390 0.26 32.26 -6.03
N ILE A 391 0.86 32.66 -7.16
CA ILE A 391 0.32 33.71 -8.04
C ILE A 391 -1.10 33.37 -8.52
N TYR A 392 -1.28 32.14 -9.01
CA TYR A 392 -2.58 31.64 -9.48
C TYR A 392 -3.61 31.60 -8.35
N MET A 393 -3.26 31.03 -7.20
CA MET A 393 -4.18 30.85 -6.07
C MET A 393 -4.53 32.19 -5.42
N ALA A 394 -3.58 33.10 -5.27
CA ALA A 394 -3.84 34.46 -4.78
C ALA A 394 -4.82 35.20 -5.70
N SER A 395 -4.66 35.11 -7.02
CA SER A 395 -5.59 35.70 -8.00
C SER A 395 -6.99 35.11 -7.86
N LYS A 396 -7.08 33.78 -7.72
CA LYS A 396 -8.34 33.06 -7.51
C LYS A 396 -9.04 33.46 -6.22
N VAL A 397 -8.30 33.62 -5.12
CA VAL A 397 -8.83 34.05 -3.81
C VAL A 397 -9.32 35.49 -3.87
N ALA A 398 -8.52 36.39 -4.43
CA ALA A 398 -8.86 37.80 -4.64
C ALA A 398 -10.04 38.01 -5.60
N ASN A 399 -10.33 36.99 -6.44
CA ASN A 399 -11.22 37.10 -7.57
C ASN A 399 -10.84 38.31 -8.47
N GLN A 400 -9.54 38.48 -8.69
CA GLN A 400 -8.93 39.59 -9.43
C GLN A 400 -7.58 39.13 -10.01
N ASN A 401 -7.22 39.61 -11.20
CA ASN A 401 -5.95 39.29 -11.83
C ASN A 401 -4.79 39.98 -11.08
N LEU A 402 -3.99 39.19 -10.33
CA LEU A 402 -2.86 39.70 -9.55
C LEU A 402 -1.51 39.62 -10.28
N VAL A 403 -1.48 39.20 -11.55
CA VAL A 403 -0.23 39.18 -12.34
C VAL A 403 0.51 40.52 -12.28
N PRO A 404 -0.14 41.69 -12.49
CA PRO A 404 0.57 42.98 -12.39
C PRO A 404 1.18 43.24 -11.02
N PHE A 405 0.51 42.83 -9.94
CA PHE A 405 0.99 42.99 -8.57
C PHE A 405 2.29 42.20 -8.34
N PHE A 406 2.31 40.93 -8.72
CA PHE A 406 3.49 40.07 -8.54
C PHE A 406 4.66 40.48 -9.44
N THR A 407 4.38 40.91 -10.69
CA THR A 407 5.40 41.49 -11.57
C THR A 407 6.07 42.73 -10.97
N LYS A 408 5.30 43.62 -10.31
CA LYS A 408 5.87 44.80 -9.63
C LYS A 408 6.85 44.45 -8.52
N TRP A 409 6.56 43.38 -7.79
CA TRP A 409 7.39 42.82 -6.73
C TRP A 409 8.57 41.97 -7.23
N GLY A 410 8.67 41.72 -8.54
CA GLY A 410 9.73 40.89 -9.10
C GLY A 410 9.53 39.38 -8.87
N LEU A 411 8.32 38.95 -8.51
CA LEU A 411 7.90 37.54 -8.49
C LEU A 411 7.26 37.23 -9.84
N HIS A 412 8.08 36.92 -10.83
CA HIS A 412 7.66 36.89 -12.23
C HIS A 412 6.81 35.65 -12.56
N PRO A 413 5.58 35.81 -13.08
CA PRO A 413 4.81 34.68 -13.57
C PRO A 413 5.40 34.16 -14.88
N THR A 414 5.40 32.84 -15.05
CA THR A 414 5.71 32.21 -16.34
C THR A 414 4.57 32.45 -17.33
N SER A 415 4.85 32.28 -18.63
CA SER A 415 3.82 32.36 -19.68
C SER A 415 2.65 31.42 -19.42
N GLU A 416 2.93 30.22 -18.89
CA GLU A 416 1.90 29.25 -18.52
C GLU A 416 1.01 29.78 -17.38
N THR A 417 1.59 30.35 -16.33
CA THR A 417 0.82 30.94 -15.22
C THR A 417 -0.04 32.11 -15.69
N VAL A 418 0.49 32.98 -16.56
CA VAL A 418 -0.28 34.08 -17.16
C VAL A 418 -1.47 33.52 -17.96
N GLU A 419 -1.26 32.48 -18.75
CA GLU A 419 -2.34 31.82 -19.50
C GLU A 419 -3.39 31.19 -18.57
N GLN A 420 -2.95 30.49 -17.51
CA GLN A 420 -3.83 29.86 -16.53
C GLN A 420 -4.67 30.89 -15.77
N VAL A 421 -4.09 32.02 -15.36
CA VAL A 421 -4.84 33.12 -14.72
C VAL A 421 -5.78 33.77 -15.73
N GLY A 422 -5.36 33.97 -16.98
CA GLY A 422 -6.21 34.51 -18.06
C GLY A 422 -7.46 33.66 -18.31
N LYS A 423 -7.36 32.33 -18.22
CA LYS A 423 -8.49 31.40 -18.35
C LYS A 423 -9.54 31.55 -17.24
N LEU A 424 -9.20 32.17 -16.10
CA LEU A 424 -10.17 32.45 -15.03
C LEU A 424 -11.07 33.66 -15.36
N ALA A 425 -10.75 34.46 -16.37
CA ALA A 425 -11.51 35.65 -16.78
C ALA A 425 -11.80 36.62 -15.62
N LEU A 426 -10.81 36.83 -14.75
CA LEU A 426 -10.93 37.69 -13.56
C LEU A 426 -10.84 39.18 -13.96
N PRO A 427 -11.47 40.10 -13.20
CA PRO A 427 -11.28 41.53 -13.35
C PRO A 427 -9.80 41.92 -13.20
N GLU A 428 -9.37 42.94 -13.93
CA GLU A 428 -8.02 43.51 -13.81
C GLU A 428 -7.85 44.31 -12.52
N LEU A 429 -6.59 44.52 -12.11
CA LEU A 429 -6.25 45.36 -10.96
C LEU A 429 -6.67 46.82 -11.22
N THR A 430 -7.41 47.45 -10.30
CA THR A 430 -7.89 48.84 -10.49
C THR A 430 -7.09 49.87 -9.71
N LYS A 431 -6.37 49.44 -8.67
CA LYS A 431 -5.60 50.28 -7.76
C LYS A 431 -4.19 49.74 -7.58
N PRO A 432 -3.18 50.58 -7.32
CA PRO A 432 -1.80 50.13 -7.11
C PRO A 432 -1.63 49.52 -5.71
N ILE A 433 -2.19 48.34 -5.46
CA ILE A 433 -2.18 47.71 -4.11
C ILE A 433 -0.77 47.44 -3.57
N TRP A 434 0.26 47.41 -4.44
CA TRP A 434 1.67 47.35 -4.06
C TRP A 434 2.18 48.60 -3.31
N GLU A 435 1.39 49.68 -3.26
CA GLU A 435 1.70 50.90 -2.49
C GLU A 435 0.96 50.94 -1.13
N SER A 436 0.20 49.89 -0.80
CA SER A 436 -0.59 49.84 0.44
C SER A 436 0.31 49.77 1.67
N THR A 437 -0.01 50.58 2.68
CA THR A 437 0.59 50.54 4.03
C THR A 437 -0.48 50.41 5.10
N ASP A 438 -0.10 50.03 6.33
CA ASP A 438 -1.05 49.94 7.44
C ASP A 438 -1.71 51.29 7.75
N SER A 439 -0.96 52.41 7.62
CA SER A 439 -1.50 53.76 7.83
C SER A 439 -2.33 54.30 6.67
N LYS A 440 -2.15 53.76 5.45
CA LYS A 440 -2.86 54.16 4.22
C LYS A 440 -3.22 52.92 3.40
N PRO A 441 -4.18 52.10 3.85
CA PRO A 441 -4.51 50.87 3.17
C PRO A 441 -5.19 51.14 1.81
N ILE A 442 -4.71 50.47 0.76
CA ILE A 442 -5.34 50.49 -0.57
C ILE A 442 -6.19 49.24 -0.68
N VAL A 443 -7.51 49.44 -0.54
CA VAL A 443 -8.48 48.36 -0.40
C VAL A 443 -9.16 48.07 -1.74
N GLU A 444 -9.20 46.80 -2.14
CA GLU A 444 -10.01 46.25 -3.23
C GLU A 444 -11.29 45.58 -2.67
N LYS A 445 -12.05 44.87 -3.53
CA LYS A 445 -13.23 44.14 -3.06
C LYS A 445 -12.81 43.10 -2.01
N GLN A 446 -13.34 43.24 -0.79
CA GLN A 446 -13.04 42.33 0.31
C GLN A 446 -13.45 40.90 -0.03
N VAL A 447 -12.59 39.96 0.35
CA VAL A 447 -12.85 38.53 0.20
C VAL A 447 -13.95 38.14 1.18
N ASP A 448 -15.00 37.51 0.67
CA ASP A 448 -16.06 36.98 1.52
C ASP A 448 -15.50 35.87 2.43
N ALA A 449 -16.02 35.81 3.66
CA ALA A 449 -15.61 34.79 4.61
C ALA A 449 -15.80 33.39 4.02
N TYR A 450 -14.76 32.57 4.16
CA TYR A 450 -14.87 31.18 3.72
C TYR A 450 -15.72 30.39 4.70
N VAL A 451 -16.86 29.93 4.22
CA VAL A 451 -17.71 29.02 4.97
C VAL A 451 -17.44 27.62 4.43
N ALA A 452 -16.65 26.85 5.17
CA ALA A 452 -16.33 25.48 4.81
C ALA A 452 -17.64 24.68 4.64
N PRO A 453 -17.89 24.07 3.47
CA PRO A 453 -19.02 23.18 3.28
C PRO A 453 -19.09 22.13 4.39
N TYR A 454 -20.20 22.11 5.10
CA TYR A 454 -20.40 21.19 6.22
C TYR A 454 -20.88 19.83 5.71
N GLY A 455 -20.34 18.78 6.31
CA GLY A 455 -20.77 17.40 6.14
C GLY A 455 -20.04 16.50 7.14
N GLU A 456 -20.66 15.37 7.46
CA GLU A 456 -20.10 14.36 8.37
C GLU A 456 -19.81 13.08 7.60
N ALA A 457 -18.82 12.31 8.06
CA ALA A 457 -18.62 10.95 7.56
C ALA A 457 -19.87 10.10 7.84
N THR A 458 -20.16 9.20 6.91
CA THR A 458 -21.20 8.18 7.11
C THR A 458 -20.90 7.32 8.34
N THR A 459 -21.95 6.83 9.01
CA THR A 459 -21.80 5.87 10.13
C THR A 459 -21.59 4.44 9.64
N ASN A 460 -22.03 4.13 8.42
CA ASN A 460 -21.88 2.81 7.83
C ASN A 460 -20.58 2.78 7.04
N MET A 461 -19.66 1.88 7.38
CA MET A 461 -18.38 1.76 6.68
C MET A 461 -18.58 1.07 5.32
N PRO A 462 -18.52 1.80 4.18
CA PRO A 462 -18.84 1.21 2.89
C PRO A 462 -17.70 0.32 2.40
N ASN A 463 -18.04 -0.76 1.70
CA ASN A 463 -17.05 -1.62 1.06
C ASN A 463 -16.54 -0.98 -0.23
N ILE A 464 -15.23 -0.88 -0.41
CA ILE A 464 -14.59 -0.44 -1.66
C ILE A 464 -13.77 -1.57 -2.24
N LEU A 465 -13.96 -1.87 -3.53
CA LEU A 465 -13.10 -2.84 -4.22
C LEU A 465 -11.74 -2.21 -4.50
N ILE A 466 -10.66 -2.97 -4.31
CA ILE A 466 -9.32 -2.50 -4.71
C ILE A 466 -9.29 -2.28 -6.23
N GLY A 467 -8.86 -1.08 -6.64
CA GLY A 467 -8.83 -0.65 -8.04
C GLY A 467 -10.16 -0.09 -8.57
N GLU A 468 -11.16 0.08 -7.70
CA GLU A 468 -12.43 0.70 -8.09
C GLU A 468 -12.28 2.17 -8.50
N THR A 469 -13.02 2.57 -9.53
CA THR A 469 -13.15 3.97 -9.93
C THR A 469 -14.46 4.55 -9.42
N PHE A 470 -14.42 5.80 -8.98
CA PHE A 470 -15.58 6.43 -8.33
C PHE A 470 -16.49 7.22 -9.29
N GLU A 471 -16.23 7.17 -10.61
CA GLU A 471 -16.97 7.98 -11.61
C GLU A 471 -18.48 7.72 -11.62
N LYS A 472 -18.90 6.48 -11.37
CA LYS A 472 -20.32 6.08 -11.31
C LYS A 472 -20.82 5.85 -9.89
N ARG A 473 -19.94 5.96 -8.88
CA ARG A 473 -20.29 5.68 -7.50
C ARG A 473 -21.07 6.85 -6.92
N ASN A 474 -22.15 6.56 -6.21
CA ASN A 474 -22.95 7.60 -5.58
C ASN A 474 -22.21 8.14 -4.34
N LEU A 475 -21.50 9.26 -4.50
CA LEU A 475 -20.67 9.80 -3.42
C LEU A 475 -21.46 10.20 -2.15
N HIS A 476 -22.79 10.32 -2.22
CA HIS A 476 -23.64 10.56 -1.05
C HIS A 476 -23.65 9.38 -0.05
N GLU A 477 -23.17 8.19 -0.42
CA GLU A 477 -23.07 7.08 0.53
C GLU A 477 -21.96 7.27 1.57
N PHE A 478 -20.95 8.11 1.27
CA PHE A 478 -19.78 8.34 2.12
C PHE A 478 -19.99 9.44 3.14
N VAL A 479 -20.97 10.32 2.93
CA VAL A 479 -21.17 11.53 3.72
C VAL A 479 -22.64 11.72 4.07
N ARG A 480 -22.90 12.34 5.22
CA ARG A 480 -24.25 12.64 5.72
C ARG A 480 -24.30 14.04 6.33
N ASN A 481 -25.51 14.46 6.72
CA ASN A 481 -25.74 15.76 7.38
C ASN A 481 -25.15 16.94 6.59
N LEU A 482 -25.26 16.90 5.25
CA LEU A 482 -24.70 17.95 4.40
C LEU A 482 -25.39 19.30 4.68
N GLY A 483 -24.59 20.36 4.68
CA GLY A 483 -25.10 21.72 4.75
C GLY A 483 -26.04 22.05 3.58
N LYS A 484 -26.82 23.13 3.72
CA LYS A 484 -27.71 23.60 2.65
C LYS A 484 -26.88 23.88 1.39
N ASN A 485 -27.31 23.32 0.25
CA ASN A 485 -26.64 23.44 -1.04
C ASN A 485 -25.21 22.88 -1.09
N VAL A 486 -24.85 21.97 -0.17
CA VAL A 486 -23.57 21.25 -0.20
C VAL A 486 -23.77 19.88 -0.84
N LYS A 487 -22.83 19.48 -1.72
CA LYS A 487 -22.80 18.16 -2.33
C LYS A 487 -21.39 17.57 -2.35
N PRO A 488 -21.24 16.24 -2.25
CA PRO A 488 -19.97 15.59 -2.56
C PRO A 488 -19.68 15.70 -4.06
N VAL A 489 -18.44 16.00 -4.41
CA VAL A 489 -18.03 16.26 -5.81
C VAL A 489 -16.99 15.28 -6.33
N SER A 490 -16.06 14.82 -5.48
CA SER A 490 -15.03 13.86 -5.88
C SER A 490 -14.41 13.16 -4.67
N ILE A 491 -13.71 12.07 -4.94
CA ILE A 491 -12.72 11.48 -4.03
C ILE A 491 -11.36 12.11 -4.38
N VAL A 492 -10.67 12.70 -3.40
CA VAL A 492 -9.38 13.37 -3.62
C VAL A 492 -8.19 12.58 -3.09
N GLU A 493 -8.43 11.57 -2.26
CA GLU A 493 -7.40 10.67 -1.76
C GLU A 493 -8.06 9.36 -1.32
N PHE A 494 -7.45 8.24 -1.70
CA PHE A 494 -7.88 6.89 -1.33
C PHE A 494 -6.63 6.05 -1.04
N GLY A 495 -6.71 5.20 -0.01
CA GLY A 495 -5.55 4.61 0.66
C GLY A 495 -4.78 3.51 -0.11
N LYS A 496 -4.04 2.69 0.65
CA LYS A 496 -3.12 1.65 0.17
C LYS A 496 -3.84 0.52 -0.56
N GLN A 497 -3.08 -0.27 -1.33
CA GLN A 497 -3.54 -1.42 -2.11
C GLN A 497 -3.76 -2.69 -1.25
N GLU A 498 -4.27 -2.51 -0.04
CA GLU A 498 -4.43 -3.56 0.97
C GLU A 498 -5.89 -3.64 1.43
N ALA A 499 -6.37 -4.85 1.73
CA ALA A 499 -7.68 -4.99 2.34
C ALA A 499 -7.67 -4.58 3.82
N GLY A 500 -8.78 -4.04 4.29
CA GLY A 500 -8.97 -3.62 5.68
C GLY A 500 -9.60 -2.24 5.81
N THR A 501 -9.75 -1.78 7.05
CA THR A 501 -10.27 -0.44 7.33
C THR A 501 -9.25 0.61 6.94
N GLN A 502 -9.65 1.48 6.01
CA GLN A 502 -8.83 2.58 5.51
C GLN A 502 -9.59 3.91 5.60
N GLN A 503 -8.88 4.99 5.29
CA GLN A 503 -9.46 6.33 5.21
C GLN A 503 -9.49 6.80 3.77
N MET A 504 -10.59 7.43 3.40
CA MET A 504 -10.81 8.06 2.11
C MET A 504 -11.16 9.52 2.32
N LYS A 505 -10.66 10.41 1.47
CA LYS A 505 -10.95 11.85 1.52
C LYS A 505 -11.99 12.21 0.48
N VAL A 506 -13.18 12.59 0.94
CA VAL A 506 -14.31 13.02 0.09
C VAL A 506 -14.33 14.54 0.02
N LYS A 507 -14.23 15.11 -1.18
CA LYS A 507 -14.39 16.55 -1.40
C LYS A 507 -15.88 16.91 -1.45
N LEU A 508 -16.25 17.93 -0.69
CA LEU A 508 -17.54 18.60 -0.70
C LEU A 508 -17.38 19.98 -1.35
N ALA A 509 -18.43 20.45 -2.02
CA ALA A 509 -18.50 21.82 -2.52
C ALA A 509 -19.89 22.43 -2.30
N ASP A 510 -19.93 23.76 -2.11
CA ASP A 510 -21.16 24.56 -2.11
C ASP A 510 -21.36 25.32 -3.45
N ASP A 511 -22.54 25.92 -3.65
CA ASP A 511 -22.85 26.71 -4.86
C ASP A 511 -21.99 27.96 -5.04
N ARG A 512 -21.24 28.38 -4.00
CA ARG A 512 -20.32 29.52 -4.03
C ARG A 512 -18.90 29.10 -4.41
N GLY A 513 -18.67 27.81 -4.64
CA GLY A 513 -17.36 27.25 -4.95
C GLY A 513 -16.43 27.13 -3.75
N ASN A 514 -16.94 27.23 -2.52
CA ASN A 514 -16.15 26.84 -1.34
C ASN A 514 -16.07 25.31 -1.29
N GLU A 515 -14.93 24.79 -0.84
CA GLU A 515 -14.66 23.35 -0.80
C GLU A 515 -14.40 22.86 0.63
N ASN A 516 -14.66 21.60 0.92
CA ASN A 516 -14.16 20.97 2.14
C ASN A 516 -13.76 19.55 1.81
N VAL A 517 -12.94 18.95 2.66
CA VAL A 517 -12.57 17.54 2.53
C VAL A 517 -12.86 16.85 3.85
N ILE A 518 -13.68 15.80 3.78
CA ILE A 518 -14.07 14.97 4.92
C ILE A 518 -13.35 13.63 4.82
N SER A 519 -12.68 13.24 5.90
CA SER A 519 -12.10 11.91 6.03
C SER A 519 -13.18 10.91 6.41
N VAL A 520 -13.36 9.88 5.59
CA VAL A 520 -14.41 8.86 5.72
C VAL A 520 -13.75 7.49 5.90
N PRO A 521 -14.11 6.73 6.95
CA PRO A 521 -13.66 5.36 7.10
C PRO A 521 -14.36 4.46 6.07
N VAL A 522 -13.58 3.63 5.40
CA VAL A 522 -14.05 2.69 4.37
C VAL A 522 -13.45 1.32 4.64
N ASN A 523 -14.15 0.27 4.23
CA ASN A 523 -13.65 -1.10 4.31
C ASN A 523 -13.18 -1.52 2.91
N VAL A 524 -11.87 -1.55 2.71
CA VAL A 524 -11.30 -1.93 1.43
C VAL A 524 -11.23 -3.46 1.36
N VAL A 525 -11.73 -4.04 0.27
CA VAL A 525 -11.83 -5.49 0.11
C VAL A 525 -11.30 -5.93 -1.24
N TYR A 526 -10.78 -7.15 -1.31
CA TYR A 526 -10.48 -7.79 -2.59
C TYR A 526 -11.78 -8.20 -3.26
N GLY A 527 -11.93 -7.90 -4.54
CA GLY A 527 -13.00 -8.45 -5.36
C GLY A 527 -12.63 -9.82 -5.87
N ASP A 528 -12.99 -10.08 -7.12
CA ASP A 528 -12.42 -11.17 -7.89
C ASP A 528 -11.10 -10.66 -8.47
N SER A 529 -10.00 -10.98 -7.78
CA SER A 529 -8.72 -10.30 -7.96
C SER A 529 -7.52 -11.25 -7.97
N PHE A 530 -6.53 -10.93 -8.80
CA PHE A 530 -5.15 -11.43 -8.68
C PHE A 530 -4.32 -10.43 -7.87
N VAL A 531 -3.60 -10.89 -6.85
CA VAL A 531 -2.68 -10.08 -6.04
C VAL A 531 -1.26 -10.58 -6.27
N PHE A 532 -0.43 -9.70 -6.84
CA PHE A 532 0.98 -9.93 -7.12
C PHE A 532 1.80 -9.37 -5.96
N GLN A 533 2.55 -10.22 -5.27
CA GLN A 533 3.43 -9.80 -4.18
C GLN A 533 4.90 -9.92 -4.60
N GLY A 534 5.67 -8.88 -4.27
CA GLY A 534 7.10 -8.80 -4.52
C GLY A 534 7.92 -9.20 -3.30
N LEU A 535 9.07 -8.53 -3.13
CA LEU A 535 9.94 -8.72 -1.96
C LEU A 535 9.18 -8.45 -0.64
N SER A 536 9.50 -9.20 0.41
CA SER A 536 8.88 -9.05 1.76
C SER A 536 7.36 -9.21 1.80
N ASN A 537 6.76 -9.83 0.77
CA ASN A 537 5.31 -9.93 0.57
C ASN A 537 4.61 -8.59 0.31
N ASP A 538 5.35 -7.55 -0.05
CA ASP A 538 4.78 -6.26 -0.41
C ASP A 538 3.91 -6.42 -1.66
N ILE A 539 2.70 -5.86 -1.64
CA ILE A 539 1.79 -5.91 -2.78
C ILE A 539 2.31 -4.96 -3.85
N LYS A 540 2.58 -5.50 -5.04
CA LYS A 540 3.07 -4.72 -6.18
C LYS A 540 1.97 -4.39 -7.18
N SER A 541 0.97 -5.26 -7.33
CA SER A 541 -0.19 -4.98 -8.15
C SER A 541 -1.37 -5.86 -7.75
N VAL A 542 -2.58 -5.30 -7.84
CA VAL A 542 -3.85 -6.02 -7.69
C VAL A 542 -4.65 -5.82 -8.97
N VAL A 543 -4.94 -6.90 -9.67
CA VAL A 543 -5.78 -6.90 -10.88
C VAL A 543 -7.17 -7.39 -10.52
N THR A 544 -8.19 -6.54 -10.65
CA THR A 544 -9.57 -6.79 -10.20
C THR A 544 -10.55 -6.81 -11.37
N LEU A 545 -11.51 -7.76 -11.35
CA LEU A 545 -12.67 -7.76 -12.24
C LEU A 545 -13.75 -6.80 -11.72
N HIS A 546 -14.17 -5.87 -12.57
CA HIS A 546 -15.38 -5.06 -12.35
C HIS A 546 -16.53 -5.62 -13.18
N HIS A 547 -17.35 -6.48 -12.59
CA HIS A 547 -18.42 -7.21 -13.30
C HIS A 547 -19.52 -6.32 -13.87
N ASP A 548 -19.81 -5.21 -13.20
CA ASP A 548 -20.79 -4.20 -13.59
C ASP A 548 -20.37 -3.41 -14.84
N THR A 549 -19.08 -3.11 -14.96
CA THR A 549 -18.51 -2.38 -16.11
C THR A 549 -17.86 -3.28 -17.16
N LYS A 550 -17.69 -4.58 -16.87
CA LYS A 550 -16.98 -5.56 -17.70
C LYS A 550 -15.55 -5.12 -18.04
N LYS A 551 -14.85 -4.52 -17.07
CA LYS A 551 -13.48 -4.01 -17.23
C LYS A 551 -12.54 -4.52 -16.14
N LEU A 552 -11.26 -4.61 -16.47
CA LEU A 552 -10.17 -4.82 -15.52
C LEU A 552 -9.70 -3.48 -14.96
N SER A 553 -9.30 -3.49 -13.70
CA SER A 553 -8.42 -2.47 -13.11
C SER A 553 -7.17 -3.13 -12.58
N ALA A 554 -6.05 -2.43 -12.61
CA ALA A 554 -4.79 -2.86 -12.02
C ALA A 554 -4.17 -1.72 -11.22
N THR A 555 -3.72 -2.02 -10.00
CA THR A 555 -2.98 -1.08 -9.15
C THR A 555 -1.47 -1.17 -9.40
N ALA A 556 -0.70 -0.14 -9.04
CA ALA A 556 0.75 -0.10 -9.24
C ALA A 556 1.52 0.55 -8.09
N THR A 557 2.77 0.14 -7.91
CA THR A 557 3.74 0.76 -7.00
C THR A 557 4.94 1.26 -7.80
N LYS A 558 5.69 2.20 -7.22
CA LYS A 558 6.82 2.89 -7.90
C LYS A 558 8.18 2.25 -7.66
N ASP A 559 8.27 1.47 -6.60
CA ASP A 559 9.45 0.73 -6.20
C ASP A 559 9.60 -0.57 -6.99
N ASP A 560 10.83 -1.07 -7.06
CA ASP A 560 11.16 -2.34 -7.71
C ASP A 560 10.27 -3.47 -7.19
N ILE A 561 9.78 -4.30 -8.09
CA ILE A 561 8.96 -5.47 -7.76
C ILE A 561 9.74 -6.42 -6.83
N HIS A 562 10.95 -6.81 -7.22
CA HIS A 562 11.84 -7.68 -6.46
C HIS A 562 13.30 -7.58 -6.96
N TYR A 563 14.12 -6.69 -6.39
CA TYR A 563 15.47 -6.36 -6.90
C TYR A 563 16.45 -7.55 -7.00
N TYR A 564 16.22 -8.67 -6.32
CA TYR A 564 17.03 -9.90 -6.47
C TYR A 564 16.84 -10.60 -7.82
N PHE A 565 15.72 -10.37 -8.52
CA PHE A 565 15.42 -10.91 -9.86
C PHE A 565 15.84 -9.89 -10.93
N LYS A 566 17.14 -9.59 -10.95
CA LYS A 566 17.69 -8.56 -11.83
C LYS A 566 17.60 -8.98 -13.28
N ASP A 567 16.93 -8.16 -14.09
CA ASP A 567 16.69 -8.42 -15.53
C ASP A 567 15.95 -9.74 -15.81
N GLU A 568 15.30 -10.32 -14.79
CA GLU A 568 14.51 -11.54 -14.89
C GLU A 568 13.02 -11.22 -14.79
N LEU A 569 12.21 -11.92 -15.60
CA LEU A 569 10.76 -11.84 -15.52
C LEU A 569 10.31 -12.24 -14.12
N TYR A 570 9.49 -11.40 -13.48
CA TYR A 570 8.96 -11.70 -12.15
C TYR A 570 7.44 -11.88 -12.16
N MET A 571 6.72 -11.06 -12.92
CA MET A 571 5.27 -11.17 -13.06
C MET A 571 4.82 -10.86 -14.49
N GLY A 572 3.72 -11.48 -14.90
CA GLY A 572 3.17 -11.26 -16.24
C GLY A 572 1.70 -11.68 -16.34
N MET A 573 1.00 -11.09 -17.30
CA MET A 573 -0.38 -11.39 -17.60
C MET A 573 -0.62 -11.33 -19.11
N THR A 574 -1.23 -12.38 -19.66
CA THR A 574 -1.77 -12.40 -21.01
C THR A 574 -3.27 -12.65 -20.94
N VAL A 575 -4.07 -11.81 -21.60
CA VAL A 575 -5.52 -12.01 -21.71
C VAL A 575 -5.85 -12.43 -23.14
N TYR A 576 -6.60 -13.51 -23.29
CA TYR A 576 -7.13 -14.04 -24.53
C TYR A 576 -8.64 -13.88 -24.55
N ASP A 577 -9.22 -13.65 -25.72
CA ASP A 577 -10.67 -13.77 -25.90
C ASP A 577 -11.13 -15.24 -25.85
N ALA A 578 -12.44 -15.47 -25.84
CA ALA A 578 -13.03 -16.82 -25.88
C ALA A 578 -12.61 -17.66 -27.10
N ASN A 579 -12.11 -17.04 -28.18
CA ASN A 579 -11.58 -17.71 -29.37
C ASN A 579 -10.05 -17.90 -29.29
N LYS A 580 -9.45 -17.69 -28.12
CA LYS A 580 -8.01 -17.83 -27.85
C LYS A 580 -7.14 -16.82 -28.60
N LYS A 581 -7.72 -15.71 -29.07
CA LYS A 581 -6.95 -14.61 -29.66
C LYS A 581 -6.46 -13.68 -28.56
N GLU A 582 -5.18 -13.34 -28.60
CA GLU A 582 -4.58 -12.43 -27.64
C GLU A 582 -5.19 -11.02 -27.71
N LYS A 583 -5.58 -10.49 -26.55
CA LYS A 583 -6.08 -9.12 -26.35
C LYS A 583 -4.98 -8.22 -25.79
N VAL A 584 -4.20 -8.73 -24.84
CA VAL A 584 -3.05 -8.04 -24.25
C VAL A 584 -2.04 -9.07 -23.77
N HIS A 585 -0.77 -8.71 -23.85
CA HIS A 585 0.34 -9.40 -23.19
C HIS A 585 1.21 -8.35 -22.51
N ILE A 586 1.50 -8.55 -21.23
CA ILE A 586 2.35 -7.67 -20.45
C ILE A 586 3.17 -8.46 -19.44
N GLU A 587 4.41 -8.04 -19.28
CA GLU A 587 5.42 -8.65 -18.43
C GLU A 587 6.15 -7.54 -17.69
N ALA A 588 6.63 -7.84 -16.47
CA ALA A 588 7.43 -6.93 -15.68
C ALA A 588 8.61 -7.68 -15.05
N MET A 589 9.79 -7.10 -15.20
CA MET A 589 11.03 -7.63 -14.63
C MET A 589 11.11 -7.32 -13.13
N GLY A 590 11.91 -8.07 -12.37
CA GLY A 590 12.07 -7.85 -10.93
C GLY A 590 12.57 -6.45 -10.55
N THR A 591 13.36 -5.80 -11.42
CA THR A 591 13.89 -4.44 -11.21
C THR A 591 13.04 -3.33 -11.84
N GLU A 592 11.85 -3.66 -12.33
CA GLU A 592 10.88 -2.66 -12.82
C GLU A 592 9.86 -2.29 -11.74
N SER A 593 9.25 -1.12 -11.88
CA SER A 593 8.01 -0.78 -11.17
C SER A 593 6.82 -1.45 -11.85
N SER A 594 5.70 -1.58 -11.15
CA SER A 594 4.48 -2.17 -11.73
C SER A 594 3.61 -1.18 -12.50
N GLU A 595 4.07 0.06 -12.72
CA GLU A 595 3.29 1.11 -13.39
C GLU A 595 2.94 0.77 -14.84
N ASN A 596 3.90 0.26 -15.62
CA ASN A 596 3.64 -0.17 -17.00
C ASN A 596 2.67 -1.36 -17.03
N PHE A 597 2.89 -2.34 -16.15
CA PHE A 597 2.02 -3.51 -15.99
C PHE A 597 0.57 -3.09 -15.75
N ALA A 598 0.34 -2.20 -14.79
CA ALA A 598 -1.00 -1.74 -14.46
C ALA A 598 -1.64 -0.88 -15.57
N SER A 599 -0.86 0.03 -16.17
CA SER A 599 -1.35 0.94 -17.21
C SER A 599 -1.93 0.21 -18.43
N LYS A 600 -1.39 -0.97 -18.78
CA LYS A 600 -1.85 -1.79 -19.89
C LYS A 600 -3.12 -2.58 -19.60
N LEU A 601 -3.39 -2.87 -18.33
CA LEU A 601 -4.56 -3.61 -17.89
C LEU A 601 -5.73 -2.70 -17.51
N ASN A 602 -5.44 -1.47 -17.05
CA ASN A 602 -6.46 -0.52 -16.62
C ASN A 602 -7.44 -0.18 -17.74
N GLY A 603 -8.72 -0.48 -17.50
CA GLY A 603 -9.81 -0.23 -18.42
C GLY A 603 -9.97 -1.28 -19.53
N LEU A 604 -9.15 -2.34 -19.55
CA LEU A 604 -9.27 -3.42 -20.52
C LEU A 604 -10.62 -4.12 -20.36
N ALA A 605 -11.44 -4.11 -21.42
CA ALA A 605 -12.72 -4.81 -21.40
C ALA A 605 -12.54 -6.33 -21.40
N PHE A 606 -13.41 -7.07 -20.71
CA PHE A 606 -13.44 -8.53 -20.72
C PHE A 606 -14.84 -9.06 -21.00
N GLU A 607 -14.92 -10.28 -21.53
CA GLU A 607 -16.15 -11.06 -21.59
C GLU A 607 -16.05 -12.32 -20.75
N TYR A 608 -17.21 -12.87 -20.36
CA TYR A 608 -17.21 -14.17 -19.70
C TYR A 608 -16.84 -15.24 -20.74
N GLY A 609 -15.87 -16.09 -20.39
CA GLY A 609 -15.21 -17.03 -21.30
C GLY A 609 -13.84 -16.56 -21.80
N ASP A 610 -13.45 -15.30 -21.55
CA ASP A 610 -12.07 -14.86 -21.77
C ASP A 610 -11.10 -15.66 -20.86
N ILE A 611 -9.88 -15.88 -21.33
CA ILE A 611 -8.86 -16.68 -20.65
C ILE A 611 -7.69 -15.79 -20.26
N ILE A 612 -7.22 -15.90 -19.03
CA ILE A 612 -6.08 -15.17 -18.49
C ILE A 612 -4.97 -16.16 -18.16
N LYS A 613 -3.82 -15.98 -18.80
CA LYS A 613 -2.55 -16.59 -18.39
C LYS A 613 -1.87 -15.65 -17.41
N VAL A 614 -1.56 -16.15 -16.22
CA VAL A 614 -0.85 -15.40 -15.18
C VAL A 614 0.50 -16.04 -14.92
N HIS A 615 1.55 -15.23 -14.91
CA HIS A 615 2.90 -15.62 -14.56
C HIS A 615 3.35 -14.95 -13.25
N HIS A 616 4.01 -15.72 -12.38
CA HIS A 616 4.68 -15.24 -11.18
C HIS A 616 5.89 -16.13 -10.87
N SER A 617 7.09 -15.56 -10.81
CA SER A 617 8.34 -16.32 -10.62
C SER A 617 8.40 -17.03 -9.27
N GLU A 618 7.83 -16.42 -8.23
CA GLU A 618 7.59 -17.04 -6.92
C GLU A 618 6.10 -17.37 -6.76
N SER A 619 5.65 -18.55 -7.21
CA SER A 619 4.22 -18.83 -7.37
C SER A 619 3.40 -18.72 -6.08
N ASP A 620 4.00 -19.01 -4.92
CA ASP A 620 3.37 -18.88 -3.61
C ASP A 620 3.03 -17.43 -3.23
N ARG A 621 3.62 -16.45 -3.91
CA ARG A 621 3.36 -15.01 -3.74
C ARG A 621 2.29 -14.45 -4.67
N LEU A 622 1.74 -15.28 -5.56
CA LEU A 622 0.51 -14.98 -6.30
C LEU A 622 -0.71 -15.45 -5.48
N LYS A 623 -1.59 -14.53 -5.14
CA LYS A 623 -2.85 -14.83 -4.44
C LYS A 623 -4.05 -14.55 -5.34
N VAL A 624 -5.04 -15.41 -5.30
CA VAL A 624 -6.29 -15.26 -6.04
C VAL A 624 -7.44 -15.17 -5.06
N TYR A 625 -8.20 -14.08 -5.17
CA TYR A 625 -9.37 -13.81 -4.36
C TYR A 625 -10.64 -13.94 -5.20
N GLN A 626 -11.69 -14.44 -4.58
CA GLN A 626 -13.06 -14.34 -5.07
C GLN A 626 -13.93 -13.78 -3.94
N GLN A 627 -14.61 -12.67 -4.19
CA GLN A 627 -15.47 -12.01 -3.20
C GLN A 627 -14.80 -11.86 -1.82
N ASN A 628 -13.57 -11.36 -1.79
CA ASN A 628 -12.73 -11.15 -0.60
C ASN A 628 -12.27 -12.43 0.13
N ASN A 629 -12.56 -13.62 -0.40
CA ASN A 629 -12.05 -14.88 0.12
C ASN A 629 -10.84 -15.32 -0.69
N LEU A 630 -9.74 -15.65 -0.01
CA LEU A 630 -8.59 -16.27 -0.64
C LEU A 630 -8.96 -17.68 -1.10
N THR A 631 -9.07 -17.88 -2.41
CA THR A 631 -9.45 -19.19 -2.98
C THR A 631 -8.24 -20.01 -3.34
N GLN A 632 -7.13 -19.36 -3.71
CA GLN A 632 -5.92 -20.05 -4.10
C GLN A 632 -4.65 -19.24 -3.87
N GLN A 633 -3.59 -19.97 -3.50
CA GLN A 633 -2.21 -19.51 -3.53
C GLN A 633 -1.51 -20.23 -4.69
N GLY A 634 -0.72 -19.51 -5.48
CA GLY A 634 -0.16 -20.04 -6.72
C GLY A 634 0.70 -21.28 -6.50
N LYS A 635 0.45 -22.33 -7.30
CA LYS A 635 1.12 -23.63 -7.22
C LYS A 635 2.12 -23.89 -8.35
N ALA A 636 2.13 -23.02 -9.34
CA ALA A 636 2.97 -23.09 -10.52
C ALA A 636 3.30 -21.68 -11.00
N GLN A 637 4.47 -21.51 -11.63
CA GLN A 637 4.92 -20.21 -12.12
C GLN A 637 4.05 -19.64 -13.26
N ALA A 638 3.30 -20.49 -13.96
CA ALA A 638 2.33 -20.06 -14.96
C ALA A 638 1.02 -20.83 -14.76
N THR A 639 -0.10 -20.10 -14.72
CA THR A 639 -1.45 -20.67 -14.52
C THR A 639 -2.44 -20.04 -15.49
N PHE A 640 -3.52 -20.77 -15.82
CA PHE A 640 -4.56 -20.32 -16.74
C PHE A 640 -5.91 -20.26 -16.03
N TRP A 641 -6.68 -19.22 -16.34
CA TRP A 641 -7.92 -18.90 -15.65
C TRP A 641 -8.98 -18.44 -16.64
N GLU A 642 -10.15 -19.02 -16.59
CA GLU A 642 -11.32 -18.54 -17.32
C GLU A 642 -12.05 -17.48 -16.48
N VAL A 643 -12.47 -16.39 -17.13
CA VAL A 643 -13.29 -15.35 -16.52
C VAL A 643 -14.76 -15.78 -16.54
N THR A 644 -15.38 -15.90 -15.37
CA THR A 644 -16.76 -16.37 -15.19
C THR A 644 -17.59 -15.36 -14.39
N PRO A 645 -18.93 -15.49 -14.38
CA PRO A 645 -19.77 -14.66 -13.51
C PRO A 645 -19.48 -14.79 -12.01
N GLN A 646 -18.77 -15.84 -11.60
CA GLN A 646 -18.33 -16.11 -10.22
C GLN A 646 -16.84 -15.79 -10.00
N GLY A 647 -16.21 -15.05 -10.92
CA GLY A 647 -14.79 -14.69 -10.87
C GLY A 647 -13.91 -15.61 -11.70
N PHE A 648 -12.73 -15.95 -11.18
CA PHE A 648 -11.73 -16.73 -11.91
C PHE A 648 -11.84 -18.23 -11.68
N ARG A 649 -12.04 -19.02 -12.74
CA ARG A 649 -12.01 -20.48 -12.69
C ARG A 649 -10.70 -21.00 -13.26
N GLN A 650 -9.88 -21.68 -12.46
CA GLN A 650 -8.63 -22.23 -12.96
C GLN A 650 -8.89 -23.33 -14.00
N ILE A 651 -8.10 -23.34 -15.07
CA ILE A 651 -8.07 -24.38 -16.10
C ILE A 651 -6.63 -24.89 -16.29
N ASP A 652 -6.48 -26.16 -16.69
CA ASP A 652 -5.16 -26.78 -16.82
C ASP A 652 -4.37 -26.27 -18.03
N SER A 653 -5.05 -26.02 -19.16
CA SER A 653 -4.46 -25.66 -20.45
C SER A 653 -5.52 -25.09 -21.40
N LEU A 654 -5.10 -24.30 -22.38
CA LEU A 654 -5.95 -23.85 -23.50
C LEU A 654 -6.15 -24.94 -24.57
N VAL A 655 -5.33 -25.98 -24.56
CA VAL A 655 -5.35 -27.08 -25.53
C VAL A 655 -5.82 -28.34 -24.82
N GLU A 656 -7.00 -28.84 -25.20
CA GLU A 656 -7.50 -30.10 -24.69
C GLU A 656 -6.78 -31.25 -25.39
N VAL A 657 -6.26 -32.19 -24.60
CA VAL A 657 -5.56 -33.37 -25.10
C VAL A 657 -6.18 -34.62 -24.50
N LYS A 658 -6.47 -35.62 -25.33
CA LYS A 658 -6.97 -36.94 -24.93
C LYS A 658 -5.93 -38.02 -25.16
N ALA A 659 -5.98 -39.07 -24.33
CA ALA A 659 -5.20 -40.27 -24.53
C ALA A 659 -5.73 -41.06 -25.73
N VAL A 660 -4.83 -41.51 -26.60
CA VAL A 660 -5.14 -42.41 -27.72
C VAL A 660 -4.63 -43.80 -27.35
N PRO A 661 -5.51 -44.76 -27.02
CA PRO A 661 -5.08 -46.11 -26.71
C PRO A 661 -4.36 -46.76 -27.89
N GLN A 662 -3.23 -47.42 -27.63
CA GLN A 662 -2.40 -48.02 -28.67
C GLN A 662 -2.25 -49.54 -28.48
N ASN A 663 -2.16 -50.27 -29.59
CA ASN A 663 -1.69 -51.66 -29.61
C ASN A 663 -0.27 -51.65 -30.18
N VAL A 664 0.70 -52.12 -29.41
CA VAL A 664 2.12 -52.01 -29.74
C VAL A 664 2.75 -53.39 -29.77
N VAL A 665 3.37 -53.74 -30.89
CA VAL A 665 4.15 -54.98 -31.01
C VAL A 665 5.42 -54.87 -30.18
N ILE A 666 5.82 -55.97 -29.53
CA ILE A 666 7.11 -56.08 -28.81
C ILE A 666 8.24 -55.48 -29.64
N GLY A 667 8.91 -54.45 -29.10
CA GLY A 667 10.09 -53.84 -29.70
C GLY A 667 9.84 -52.76 -30.73
N ALA A 668 8.59 -52.37 -30.98
CA ALA A 668 8.27 -51.35 -31.95
C ALA A 668 8.85 -49.97 -31.58
N THR A 669 9.32 -49.25 -32.60
CA THR A 669 9.63 -47.82 -32.49
C THR A 669 8.33 -47.04 -32.32
N MET A 670 8.28 -46.13 -31.36
CA MET A 670 7.07 -45.36 -31.02
C MET A 670 7.38 -43.87 -31.01
N ASP A 671 6.46 -43.04 -31.52
CA ASP A 671 6.43 -41.60 -31.30
C ASP A 671 5.36 -41.28 -30.26
N ALA A 672 5.70 -40.50 -29.22
CA ALA A 672 4.76 -40.11 -28.17
C ALA A 672 3.58 -39.28 -28.71
N LYS A 673 3.73 -38.65 -29.88
CA LYS A 673 2.65 -37.91 -30.55
C LYS A 673 1.49 -38.82 -30.97
N ASP A 674 1.74 -40.08 -31.28
CA ASP A 674 0.69 -41.03 -31.70
C ASP A 674 -0.20 -41.48 -30.52
N PHE A 675 0.22 -41.20 -29.28
CA PHE A 675 -0.44 -41.64 -28.05
C PHE A 675 -1.37 -40.56 -27.49
N VAL A 676 -1.44 -39.40 -28.13
CA VAL A 676 -2.25 -38.26 -27.70
C VAL A 676 -2.93 -37.58 -28.89
N GLU A 677 -4.16 -37.11 -28.69
CA GLU A 677 -4.92 -36.38 -29.71
C GLU A 677 -5.32 -35.00 -29.17
N VAL A 678 -5.12 -33.96 -29.98
CA VAL A 678 -5.60 -32.61 -29.68
C VAL A 678 -7.07 -32.49 -30.06
N VAL A 679 -7.91 -32.11 -29.10
CA VAL A 679 -9.36 -32.00 -29.27
C VAL A 679 -9.77 -30.55 -29.45
N GLY A 680 -10.66 -30.29 -30.41
CA GLY A 680 -11.21 -28.94 -30.64
C GLY A 680 -10.25 -27.93 -31.25
N GLY A 681 -9.14 -28.40 -31.84
CA GLY A 681 -8.11 -27.58 -32.47
C GLY A 681 -7.05 -27.04 -31.49
N GLY A 682 -5.88 -26.66 -32.01
CA GLY A 682 -4.72 -26.22 -31.24
C GLY A 682 -3.44 -26.92 -31.66
N THR A 683 -2.30 -26.48 -31.11
CA THR A 683 -0.98 -27.02 -31.45
C THR A 683 -0.21 -27.38 -30.19
N LEU A 684 0.40 -28.57 -30.18
CA LEU A 684 1.37 -28.95 -29.17
C LEU A 684 2.78 -28.55 -29.63
N GLU A 685 3.56 -27.99 -28.72
CA GLU A 685 5.00 -27.79 -28.90
C GLU A 685 5.71 -29.15 -28.92
N TYR A 686 5.37 -30.05 -27.98
CA TYR A 686 5.82 -31.43 -27.99
C TYR A 686 4.88 -32.38 -27.25
N ALA A 687 5.06 -33.68 -27.55
CA ALA A 687 4.65 -34.81 -26.72
C ALA A 687 5.88 -35.70 -26.49
N LYS A 688 6.10 -36.17 -25.26
CA LYS A 688 7.23 -37.07 -24.93
C LYS A 688 6.82 -38.12 -23.91
N PHE A 689 7.40 -39.31 -23.98
CA PHE A 689 7.20 -40.33 -22.95
C PHE A 689 7.90 -39.93 -21.65
N VAL A 690 7.15 -39.93 -20.56
CA VAL A 690 7.69 -39.95 -19.19
C VAL A 690 7.97 -41.40 -18.77
N ARG A 691 7.13 -42.34 -19.23
CA ARG A 691 7.29 -43.79 -19.03
C ARG A 691 6.88 -44.53 -20.31
N THR A 692 7.75 -45.40 -20.83
CA THR A 692 7.50 -46.23 -22.02
C THR A 692 6.86 -47.59 -21.67
N PRO A 693 6.26 -48.33 -22.64
CA PRO A 693 5.79 -49.69 -22.42
C PRO A 693 6.91 -50.65 -22.02
N ASN A 694 6.58 -51.65 -21.20
CA ASN A 694 7.49 -52.74 -20.85
C ASN A 694 7.32 -53.90 -21.85
N PHE A 695 8.26 -54.03 -22.80
CA PHE A 695 8.23 -55.07 -23.83
C PHE A 695 8.55 -56.49 -23.33
N SER A 696 9.00 -56.66 -22.08
CA SER A 696 9.19 -57.98 -21.48
C SER A 696 7.88 -58.61 -20.98
N LYS A 697 6.73 -57.93 -21.11
CA LYS A 697 5.41 -58.43 -20.69
C LYS A 697 4.34 -58.09 -21.73
N VAL A 698 3.72 -59.09 -22.31
CA VAL A 698 2.54 -58.92 -23.18
C VAL A 698 1.29 -58.63 -22.35
N GLY A 699 0.35 -57.87 -22.91
CA GLY A 699 -0.94 -57.55 -22.30
C GLY A 699 -1.14 -56.05 -22.04
N LYS A 700 -2.21 -55.73 -21.31
CA LYS A 700 -2.61 -54.34 -21.00
C LYS A 700 -1.63 -53.68 -20.04
N GLN A 701 -1.23 -52.46 -20.37
CA GLN A 701 -0.31 -51.61 -19.63
C GLN A 701 -0.79 -50.14 -19.68
N THR A 702 -0.13 -49.27 -18.94
CA THR A 702 -0.33 -47.82 -18.99
C THR A 702 1.01 -47.12 -19.16
N VAL A 703 1.09 -46.20 -20.11
CA VAL A 703 2.26 -45.32 -20.31
C VAL A 703 1.92 -43.89 -19.93
N ASN A 704 2.93 -43.06 -19.69
CA ASN A 704 2.74 -41.66 -19.34
C ASN A 704 3.33 -40.79 -20.44
N VAL A 705 2.53 -39.89 -21.00
CA VAL A 705 2.96 -38.92 -22.01
C VAL A 705 2.85 -37.51 -21.44
N GLU A 706 3.95 -36.77 -21.42
CA GLU A 706 3.95 -35.35 -21.12
C GLU A 706 3.76 -34.56 -22.42
N THR A 707 2.76 -33.69 -22.44
CA THR A 707 2.52 -32.74 -23.52
C THR A 707 2.81 -31.32 -23.06
N LYS A 708 3.39 -30.50 -23.93
CA LYS A 708 3.47 -29.04 -23.75
C LYS A 708 2.76 -28.35 -24.91
N ASP A 709 1.80 -27.49 -24.61
CA ASP A 709 1.13 -26.69 -25.63
C ASP A 709 1.95 -25.46 -26.03
N VAL A 710 1.59 -24.83 -27.16
CA VAL A 710 2.26 -23.59 -27.64
C VAL A 710 2.10 -22.38 -26.70
N TYR A 711 1.22 -22.47 -25.69
CA TYR A 711 1.02 -21.43 -24.68
C TYR A 711 1.87 -21.68 -23.42
N GLY A 712 2.57 -22.83 -23.35
CA GLY A 712 3.49 -23.23 -22.31
C GLY A 712 2.90 -24.15 -21.23
N ALA A 713 1.62 -24.54 -21.32
CA ALA A 713 1.00 -25.44 -20.36
C ALA A 713 1.56 -26.86 -20.52
N LYS A 714 1.97 -27.48 -19.41
CA LYS A 714 2.43 -28.88 -19.39
C LYS A 714 1.38 -29.77 -18.74
N LYS A 715 1.15 -30.96 -19.31
CA LYS A 715 0.23 -31.97 -18.78
C LYS A 715 0.80 -33.37 -18.96
N VAL A 716 0.69 -34.21 -17.92
CA VAL A 716 1.00 -35.64 -18.02
C VAL A 716 -0.30 -36.42 -18.16
N ILE A 717 -0.37 -37.29 -19.15
CA ILE A 717 -1.56 -38.08 -19.49
C ILE A 717 -1.22 -39.57 -19.42
N ASP A 718 -2.10 -40.32 -18.76
CA ASP A 718 -2.03 -41.78 -18.69
C ASP A 718 -2.68 -42.36 -19.94
N VAL A 719 -1.91 -43.09 -20.74
CA VAL A 719 -2.36 -43.69 -22.00
C VAL A 719 -2.41 -45.22 -21.87
N PRO A 720 -3.58 -45.85 -22.06
CA PRO A 720 -3.68 -47.31 -22.09
C PRO A 720 -2.95 -47.88 -23.32
N VAL A 721 -2.15 -48.91 -23.11
CA VAL A 721 -1.42 -49.60 -24.19
C VAL A 721 -1.58 -51.10 -24.05
N THR A 722 -1.83 -51.82 -25.14
CA THR A 722 -1.75 -53.28 -25.14
C THR A 722 -0.49 -53.70 -25.88
N VAL A 723 0.46 -54.32 -25.18
CA VAL A 723 1.64 -54.90 -25.81
C VAL A 723 1.25 -56.27 -26.38
N THR A 724 1.54 -56.53 -27.65
CA THR A 724 1.20 -57.77 -28.37
C THR A 724 2.44 -58.44 -28.95
N TYR A 725 2.36 -59.75 -29.24
CA TYR A 725 3.37 -60.36 -30.10
C TYR A 725 3.23 -59.82 -31.53
N GLY A 726 4.29 -59.93 -32.32
CA GLY A 726 4.25 -59.72 -33.77
C GLY A 726 4.44 -61.07 -34.45
N ASP A 727 5.26 -61.08 -35.50
CA ASP A 727 5.82 -62.29 -36.08
C ASP A 727 6.98 -62.75 -35.20
N SER A 728 6.66 -63.57 -34.20
CA SER A 728 7.50 -63.78 -33.03
C SER A 728 7.75 -65.24 -32.73
N ILE A 729 8.96 -65.58 -32.29
CA ILE A 729 9.32 -66.85 -31.66
C ILE A 729 9.52 -66.59 -30.16
N VAL A 730 8.82 -67.34 -29.32
CA VAL A 730 8.77 -67.18 -27.86
C VAL A 730 9.43 -68.38 -27.18
N PHE A 731 10.47 -68.10 -26.41
CA PHE A 731 11.24 -69.05 -25.61
C PHE A 731 10.72 -69.06 -24.17
N THR A 732 10.26 -70.20 -23.70
CA THR A 732 9.67 -70.33 -22.36
C THR A 732 10.52 -71.23 -21.48
N GLY A 733 10.88 -70.74 -20.29
CA GLY A 733 11.73 -71.45 -19.33
C GLY A 733 10.92 -72.08 -18.19
N LEU A 734 11.54 -72.17 -17.01
CA LEU A 734 10.93 -72.79 -15.84
C LEU A 734 9.65 -72.06 -15.40
N GLY A 735 8.60 -72.82 -15.12
CA GLY A 735 7.32 -72.31 -14.62
C GLY A 735 6.48 -71.60 -15.67
N ASP A 736 6.68 -71.95 -16.95
CA ASP A 736 6.04 -71.32 -18.11
C ASP A 736 6.32 -69.80 -18.22
N VAL A 737 7.44 -69.36 -17.64
CA VAL A 737 7.90 -67.97 -17.72
C VAL A 737 8.61 -67.73 -19.04
N GLU A 738 8.16 -66.73 -19.79
CA GLU A 738 8.83 -66.29 -21.00
C GLU A 738 10.23 -65.74 -20.69
N ARG A 739 11.23 -66.28 -21.37
CA ARG A 739 12.63 -65.91 -21.16
C ARG A 739 13.13 -65.01 -22.28
N SER A 740 12.68 -65.20 -23.50
CA SER A 740 13.05 -64.35 -24.64
C SER A 740 11.99 -64.42 -25.71
N VAL A 741 11.78 -63.32 -26.42
CA VAL A 741 10.92 -63.24 -27.59
C VAL A 741 11.74 -62.63 -28.72
N MET A 742 11.81 -63.33 -29.85
CA MET A 742 12.45 -62.85 -31.07
C MET A 742 11.37 -62.48 -32.09
N THR A 743 11.25 -61.19 -32.42
CA THR A 743 10.21 -60.63 -33.29
C THR A 743 10.82 -60.05 -34.56
N LEU A 744 10.15 -60.24 -35.70
CA LEU A 744 10.51 -59.60 -36.96
C LEU A 744 9.87 -58.20 -37.05
N HIS A 745 10.70 -57.16 -37.23
CA HIS A 745 10.21 -55.84 -37.63
C HIS A 745 10.36 -55.70 -39.14
N HIS A 746 9.27 -55.93 -39.87
CA HIS A 746 9.26 -55.95 -41.33
C HIS A 746 9.63 -54.60 -41.96
N ASP A 747 9.28 -53.48 -41.33
CA ASP A 747 9.55 -52.13 -41.84
C ASP A 747 11.04 -51.78 -41.79
N THR A 748 11.71 -52.16 -40.69
CA THR A 748 13.14 -51.89 -40.48
C THR A 748 14.05 -53.02 -40.95
N LYS A 749 13.47 -54.19 -41.26
CA LYS A 749 14.19 -55.43 -41.58
C LYS A 749 15.17 -55.85 -40.47
N LYS A 750 14.77 -55.67 -39.22
CA LYS A 750 15.57 -56.01 -38.03
C LYS A 750 14.86 -57.02 -37.13
N PHE A 751 15.64 -57.86 -36.47
CA PHE A 751 15.16 -58.64 -35.34
C PHE A 751 15.07 -57.75 -34.10
N HIS A 752 13.98 -57.86 -33.34
CA HIS A 752 13.94 -57.40 -31.96
C HIS A 752 13.94 -58.61 -31.04
N VAL A 753 14.82 -58.61 -30.03
CA VAL A 753 14.97 -59.74 -29.12
C VAL A 753 14.89 -59.27 -27.67
N THR A 754 13.94 -59.80 -26.91
CA THR A 754 13.85 -59.51 -25.47
C THR A 754 14.78 -60.42 -24.66
N GLY A 755 15.34 -59.88 -23.57
CA GLY A 755 16.21 -60.60 -22.65
C GLY A 755 15.89 -60.24 -21.20
N GLY A 756 16.25 -61.13 -20.28
CA GLY A 756 16.01 -60.96 -18.85
C GLY A 756 17.19 -61.44 -18.02
N SER A 757 17.32 -60.91 -16.80
CA SER A 757 18.39 -61.29 -15.85
C SER A 757 18.10 -62.58 -15.08
N SER A 758 16.88 -63.11 -15.18
CA SER A 758 16.47 -64.31 -14.45
C SER A 758 17.03 -65.57 -15.10
N GLN A 759 17.38 -66.54 -14.25
CA GLN A 759 17.76 -67.88 -14.68
C GLN A 759 16.69 -68.50 -15.57
N ILE A 760 17.10 -69.12 -16.69
CA ILE A 760 16.21 -69.70 -17.71
C ILE A 760 15.47 -70.93 -17.15
N HIS A 761 16.20 -71.91 -16.62
CA HIS A 761 15.65 -73.15 -16.08
C HIS A 761 16.58 -73.87 -15.08
N SER A 762 16.16 -74.04 -13.82
CA SER A 762 17.02 -74.60 -12.76
C SER A 762 17.27 -76.11 -12.85
N TYR A 763 16.35 -76.89 -13.46
CA TYR A 763 16.49 -78.36 -13.56
C TYR A 763 17.42 -78.85 -14.69
N PHE A 764 17.95 -77.95 -15.51
CA PHE A 764 18.91 -78.28 -16.58
C PHE A 764 20.24 -77.55 -16.33
N PRO A 765 20.93 -77.81 -15.21
CA PRO A 765 22.22 -77.20 -14.96
C PRO A 765 23.24 -77.68 -16.00
N ASP A 766 24.04 -76.75 -16.51
CA ASP A 766 25.10 -77.02 -17.49
C ASP A 766 24.70 -77.58 -18.87
N GLU A 767 23.41 -77.81 -19.13
CA GLU A 767 22.90 -78.18 -20.45
C GLU A 767 22.42 -76.94 -21.22
N ILE A 768 22.71 -76.89 -22.53
CA ILE A 768 22.11 -75.90 -23.43
C ILE A 768 20.58 -76.07 -23.37
N TYR A 769 19.88 -75.01 -22.99
CA TYR A 769 18.43 -75.01 -22.87
C TYR A 769 17.75 -74.36 -24.08
N MET A 770 18.36 -73.30 -24.63
CA MET A 770 17.89 -72.63 -25.83
C MET A 770 19.06 -72.16 -26.69
N ALA A 771 18.92 -72.22 -28.00
CA ALA A 771 19.88 -71.66 -28.95
C ALA A 771 19.18 -71.08 -30.19
N VAL A 772 19.80 -70.10 -30.82
CA VAL A 772 19.38 -69.51 -32.09
C VAL A 772 20.60 -69.44 -33.01
N THR A 773 20.44 -69.95 -34.23
CA THR A 773 21.38 -69.78 -35.33
C THR A 773 20.68 -69.09 -36.50
N VAL A 774 21.19 -67.93 -36.91
CA VAL A 774 20.71 -67.18 -38.08
C VAL A 774 21.60 -67.52 -39.28
N TYR A 775 21.00 -67.89 -40.40
CA TYR A 775 21.68 -68.21 -41.66
C TYR A 775 21.33 -67.21 -42.76
N ASP A 776 22.29 -66.86 -43.60
CA ASP A 776 22.05 -66.10 -44.83
C ASP A 776 21.30 -66.94 -45.89
N LYS A 777 20.97 -66.33 -47.04
CA LYS A 777 20.27 -67.00 -48.15
C LYS A 777 21.04 -68.16 -48.78
N ASN A 778 22.37 -68.19 -48.59
CA ASN A 778 23.25 -69.24 -49.09
C ASN A 778 23.47 -70.36 -48.04
N ASN A 779 22.75 -70.31 -46.91
CA ASN A 779 22.91 -71.16 -45.74
C ASN A 779 24.27 -71.02 -45.01
N ASN A 780 24.96 -69.89 -45.14
CA ASN A 780 26.11 -69.58 -44.27
C ASN A 780 25.62 -69.05 -42.92
N GLU A 781 26.25 -69.48 -41.84
CA GLU A 781 25.94 -69.00 -40.49
C GLU A 781 26.33 -67.52 -40.33
N LYS A 782 25.33 -66.66 -40.04
CA LYS A 782 25.55 -65.25 -39.68
C LYS A 782 25.84 -65.09 -38.19
N LYS A 783 25.13 -65.85 -37.35
CA LYS A 783 25.23 -65.75 -35.90
C LYS A 783 24.70 -67.01 -35.24
N HIS A 784 25.42 -67.53 -34.25
CA HIS A 784 24.95 -68.56 -33.33
C HIS A 784 25.05 -68.09 -31.88
N ILE A 785 24.02 -68.34 -31.09
CA ILE A 785 23.99 -68.12 -29.64
C ILE A 785 23.28 -69.27 -28.98
N ALA A 786 23.85 -69.77 -27.89
CA ALA A 786 23.25 -70.76 -27.01
C ALA A 786 23.31 -70.26 -25.56
N ALA A 787 22.31 -70.62 -24.76
CA ALA A 787 22.28 -70.39 -23.32
C ALA A 787 21.96 -71.69 -22.59
N LYS A 788 22.69 -71.94 -21.51
CA LYS A 788 22.43 -73.06 -20.59
C LYS A 788 21.21 -72.78 -19.72
N GLY A 789 20.63 -73.81 -19.10
CA GLY A 789 19.52 -73.63 -18.15
C GLY A 789 19.85 -72.71 -16.97
N THR A 790 21.10 -72.71 -16.50
CA THR A 790 21.60 -71.82 -15.44
C THR A 790 21.87 -70.38 -15.88
N ASP A 791 21.93 -70.13 -17.19
CA ASP A 791 22.19 -68.80 -17.72
C ASP A 791 20.90 -67.96 -17.70
N ASN A 792 21.05 -66.68 -18.02
CA ASN A 792 19.93 -65.77 -18.29
C ASN A 792 19.88 -65.45 -19.80
N SER A 793 18.80 -64.85 -20.27
CA SER A 793 18.58 -64.58 -21.70
C SER A 793 19.16 -63.25 -22.20
N LYS A 794 19.92 -62.50 -21.38
CA LYS A 794 20.48 -61.20 -21.80
C LYS A 794 21.36 -61.32 -23.05
N ALA A 795 22.15 -62.38 -23.15
CA ALA A 795 23.04 -62.60 -24.29
C ALA A 795 22.28 -62.69 -25.63
N PHE A 796 21.03 -63.15 -25.63
CA PHE A 796 20.18 -63.21 -26.82
C PHE A 796 19.78 -61.80 -27.27
N GLN A 797 19.36 -60.96 -26.32
CA GLN A 797 19.07 -59.55 -26.58
C GLN A 797 20.33 -58.82 -27.05
N GLU A 798 21.43 -58.89 -26.31
CA GLU A 798 22.64 -58.10 -26.56
C GLU A 798 23.29 -58.37 -27.93
N GLN A 799 23.09 -59.57 -28.49
CA GLN A 799 23.83 -60.00 -29.67
C GLN A 799 22.98 -60.23 -30.93
N ILE A 800 21.65 -60.35 -30.80
CA ILE A 800 20.73 -60.53 -31.94
C ILE A 800 19.80 -59.32 -32.11
N ASN A 801 19.51 -58.57 -31.04
CA ASN A 801 18.66 -57.39 -31.17
C ASN A 801 19.26 -56.39 -32.17
N ASP A 802 18.40 -55.79 -32.99
CA ASP A 802 18.74 -54.89 -34.10
C ASP A 802 19.55 -55.51 -35.26
N MET A 803 19.83 -56.82 -35.22
CA MET A 803 20.47 -57.51 -36.33
C MET A 803 19.57 -57.48 -37.56
N MET A 804 20.14 -57.07 -38.70
CA MET A 804 19.42 -57.01 -39.97
C MET A 804 19.14 -58.40 -40.55
N PHE A 805 17.95 -58.58 -41.10
CA PHE A 805 17.54 -59.77 -41.83
C PHE A 805 17.11 -59.45 -43.25
N GLU A 806 17.16 -60.45 -44.12
CA GLU A 806 16.54 -60.40 -45.44
C GLU A 806 15.53 -61.52 -45.61
N TYR A 807 14.49 -61.30 -46.41
CA TYR A 807 13.56 -62.38 -46.75
C TYR A 807 14.28 -63.48 -47.56
N GLY A 808 14.07 -64.73 -47.17
CA GLY A 808 14.77 -65.91 -47.69
C GLY A 808 15.96 -66.36 -46.84
N GLU A 809 16.31 -65.61 -45.79
CA GLU A 809 17.17 -66.11 -44.70
C GLU A 809 16.43 -67.13 -43.84
N SER A 810 17.17 -67.90 -43.02
CA SER A 810 16.56 -68.86 -42.11
C SER A 810 17.10 -68.77 -40.69
N VAL A 811 16.23 -69.03 -39.72
CA VAL A 811 16.55 -69.03 -38.29
C VAL A 811 16.31 -70.44 -37.76
N LYS A 812 17.39 -71.12 -37.38
CA LYS A 812 17.34 -72.40 -36.70
C LYS A 812 17.31 -72.16 -35.20
N VAL A 813 16.32 -72.73 -34.53
CA VAL A 813 16.09 -72.58 -33.10
C VAL A 813 16.22 -73.93 -32.41
N TYR A 814 17.03 -73.99 -31.37
CA TYR A 814 17.10 -75.10 -30.43
C TYR A 814 16.32 -74.76 -29.16
N HIS A 815 15.50 -75.70 -28.67
CA HIS A 815 14.87 -75.61 -27.35
C HIS A 815 14.82 -77.00 -26.70
N ARG A 816 15.41 -77.13 -25.50
CA ARG A 816 15.52 -78.39 -24.76
C ARG A 816 14.16 -79.02 -24.49
N GLU A 817 13.18 -78.18 -24.13
CA GLU A 817 11.77 -78.56 -24.01
C GLU A 817 11.00 -78.02 -25.21
N SER A 818 11.06 -78.69 -26.37
CA SER A 818 10.50 -78.19 -27.64
C SER A 818 9.02 -77.76 -27.55
N ASN A 819 8.20 -78.41 -26.72
CA ASN A 819 6.80 -78.04 -26.46
C ASN A 819 6.60 -76.69 -25.74
N ARG A 820 7.67 -76.07 -25.27
CA ARG A 820 7.69 -74.74 -24.66
C ARG A 820 8.19 -73.62 -25.59
N LEU A 821 8.59 -73.97 -26.81
CA LEU A 821 8.84 -73.03 -27.90
C LEU A 821 7.53 -72.76 -28.64
N LYS A 822 7.09 -71.51 -28.69
CA LYS A 822 5.87 -71.08 -29.36
C LYS A 822 6.20 -70.07 -30.44
N TRP A 823 5.42 -70.00 -31.51
CA TRP A 823 5.55 -68.90 -32.47
C TRP A 823 4.20 -68.36 -32.90
N TYR A 824 4.23 -67.08 -33.26
CA TYR A 824 3.08 -66.25 -33.53
C TYR A 824 3.28 -65.55 -34.88
N ASP A 825 2.18 -65.38 -35.60
CA ASP A 825 2.05 -64.57 -36.80
C ASP A 825 1.12 -63.42 -36.42
N ASN A 826 1.69 -62.22 -36.33
CA ASN A 826 1.01 -60.99 -35.98
C ASN A 826 0.07 -61.15 -34.77
N ASN A 827 0.63 -61.58 -33.63
CA ASN A 827 -0.08 -61.89 -32.38
C ASN A 827 -1.01 -63.12 -32.39
N THR A 828 -1.21 -63.76 -33.54
CA THR A 828 -2.00 -64.98 -33.65
C THR A 828 -1.11 -66.18 -33.37
N PHE A 829 -1.48 -67.01 -32.41
CA PHE A 829 -0.73 -68.25 -32.13
C PHE A 829 -0.79 -69.17 -33.35
N VAL A 830 0.37 -69.48 -33.92
CA VAL A 830 0.46 -70.35 -35.10
C VAL A 830 0.55 -71.79 -34.66
N ASN A 831 1.59 -72.12 -33.91
CA ASN A 831 1.88 -73.48 -33.44
C ASN A 831 2.96 -73.45 -32.35
N GLN A 832 3.26 -74.61 -31.79
CA GLN A 832 4.33 -74.83 -30.81
C GLN A 832 5.10 -76.12 -31.13
N GLY A 833 6.31 -76.27 -30.60
CA GLY A 833 7.08 -77.50 -30.78
C GLY A 833 6.36 -78.72 -30.18
N ARG A 834 6.78 -79.93 -30.58
CA ARG A 834 6.18 -81.20 -30.13
C ARG A 834 7.17 -82.01 -29.31
N GLN A 835 6.72 -82.61 -28.21
CA GLN A 835 7.56 -83.38 -27.29
C GLN A 835 8.26 -84.60 -27.93
N SER A 836 7.79 -85.08 -29.09
CA SER A 836 8.24 -86.29 -29.78
C SER A 836 8.99 -86.07 -31.11
N LYS A 837 9.42 -84.83 -31.43
CA LYS A 837 10.26 -84.50 -32.59
C LYS A 837 11.37 -83.51 -32.19
N ALA A 838 12.45 -83.50 -32.99
CA ALA A 838 13.73 -82.85 -32.77
C ALA A 838 13.70 -81.57 -31.92
N MET A 839 14.69 -81.43 -31.01
CA MET A 839 14.93 -80.22 -30.20
C MET A 839 15.32 -79.00 -31.05
N GLU A 840 15.30 -79.12 -32.38
CA GLU A 840 15.70 -78.11 -33.35
C GLU A 840 14.59 -77.91 -34.39
N ILE A 841 14.20 -76.65 -34.60
CA ILE A 841 13.21 -76.24 -35.61
C ILE A 841 13.83 -75.12 -36.46
N THR A 842 13.72 -75.21 -37.78
CA THR A 842 14.21 -74.17 -38.69
C THR A 842 13.04 -73.39 -39.28
N PHE A 843 13.11 -72.06 -39.21
CA PHE A 843 12.13 -71.15 -39.77
C PHE A 843 12.72 -70.39 -40.96
N ASP A 844 11.99 -70.30 -42.06
CA ASP A 844 12.25 -69.32 -43.11
C ASP A 844 11.74 -67.95 -42.67
N VAL A 845 12.56 -66.91 -42.88
CA VAL A 845 12.17 -65.52 -42.67
C VAL A 845 11.48 -65.02 -43.94
N THR A 846 10.17 -64.81 -43.87
CA THR A 846 9.33 -64.47 -45.02
C THR A 846 8.59 -63.15 -44.80
N PRO A 847 7.97 -62.56 -45.85
CA PRO A 847 7.04 -61.44 -45.66
C PRO A 847 5.84 -61.76 -44.77
N GLN A 848 5.54 -63.05 -44.54
CA GLN A 848 4.46 -63.54 -43.68
C GLN A 848 4.99 -64.02 -42.31
N GLY A 849 6.17 -63.54 -41.91
CA GLY A 849 6.79 -63.89 -40.63
C GLY A 849 7.67 -65.14 -40.67
N PHE A 850 7.77 -65.82 -39.53
CA PHE A 850 8.54 -67.06 -39.37
C PHE A 850 7.73 -68.27 -39.84
N VAL A 851 8.16 -68.89 -40.94
CA VAL A 851 7.50 -70.08 -41.51
C VAL A 851 8.35 -71.33 -41.25
N GLU A 852 7.80 -72.30 -40.52
CA GLU A 852 8.50 -73.55 -40.20
C GLU A 852 8.84 -74.36 -41.48
N ARG A 853 10.11 -74.76 -41.65
CA ARG A 853 10.54 -75.68 -42.71
C ARG A 853 10.16 -77.13 -42.34
N THR A 854 9.01 -77.60 -42.83
CA THR A 854 8.69 -79.03 -42.78
C THR A 854 9.52 -79.82 -43.78
N SER A 855 10.33 -80.77 -43.29
CA SER A 855 10.99 -81.76 -44.13
C SER A 855 9.94 -82.65 -44.81
N ILE A 856 9.80 -82.52 -46.13
CA ILE A 856 9.13 -83.54 -46.94
C ILE A 856 10.03 -84.78 -46.88
N LEU A 857 9.70 -85.71 -46.00
CA LEU A 857 10.17 -87.09 -46.10
C LEU A 857 9.65 -87.63 -47.45
N LYS A 858 10.56 -87.88 -48.40
CA LYS A 858 10.35 -88.94 -49.39
C LYS A 858 10.97 -90.21 -48.84
#